data_AF-A0A6A4JS67-F1
#
_entry.id   AF-A0A6A4JS67-F1
#
_cell.length_a   1.000
_cell.length_b   1.000
_cell.length_c   1.000
_cell.angle_alpha   90.00
_cell.angle_beta   90.00
_cell.angle_gamma   90.00
#
_symmetry.space_group_name_H-M   'P 1'
#
loop_
_entity.id
_entity.type
_entity.pdbx_description
1 polymer ?
#
loop_
_entity_poly.entity_id
_entity_poly.type
_entity_poly.pdbx_seq_one_letter_code
_entity_poly.pdbx_strand_id
1 'polypeptide(L)'
;MDVLRWKGRLSSGFSRLRLLSSVEASLPVGLNQSFRPRIKAPSDSSLSTHLRVGALSMIWRWSWLEVLIGPSFLWMVLSAVGSRHYPDPDCALVLSSVSDQGTARNPCLQYEDIDEAFTIARQKVGLFFPPREINDRTIAMLGTALQETTRILTRRFGLSRREVETGLVRVDTSSTDIGRYCARAGRTGAEVCGEGRYRRHDGSCNNLRRPHEGTATFPFRRLLLPQYADRVSEPRVGRDGFPLPPARLVSTTVHGDTSTKHAHLISFMFPAWGQLIDHDLTLTAETKDPITRKDIDCCAGGLDRHPNCLPIPIPEDDTFYGYNQQSCMNFARSLAGVRPGCRLGSRVQTNLLTSYIDANFMYGSNYRVADSLRVLQGGLLKMKPVFERLGLKSILPPKTLQPEDGCILSGKPDTWCFLAGDNRVNEQLALGVLHTLTVREHNRIAAELAKINPYWDDETLYQETRHIIAALIQHITYNEFLPTLLGDKLMEKYDLKLKTKGYSNDYDPTVDATVPAAFGTAAFRFGHSLLPDAMEMRSVSHKLIGKKKLSEMLQQPYDLYQPGYIDAYILGMVNQPSQAMDGSITHQVTNHLFQEPSKRFGRDLASINIARAREHGVPGYMAFRKLCGLDDMRSWDDMWNHLPNDTVRHYLHLYSHPDDIDLWSAGVSEFPTPGSMLGPVFSCIIGLTFSALKKGDRFWYENQGMRSSFTLGQLTQIRKYTLSRMLCNTADNIITIQQNALLLPDYEKNPRVTCKSKQIPDLDLQYWKDAEYDKVPVPTETGNYNKPSYSTLVTNAPTTETAPIGLYPPETPDDRYPDLTTASPQQETTKASYEVKKTTTMAPYGVKKPTTAGYEGQTAPFIDSGYEPPPAGENPKPEGFDQVIYNLFNDSKNKSQFIVHLTDSLGIYHNKIDNHRYEDKAVKLE
;
A
#
# COMPACT_ATOMS: atom_id res chain seq x y z
N MET A 1 -20.55 57.70 -23.41
CA MET A 1 -21.69 57.07 -22.72
C MET A 1 -21.24 56.16 -21.59
N ASP A 2 -21.02 56.62 -20.35
CA ASP A 2 -20.43 57.90 -19.96
C ASP A 2 -19.74 57.83 -18.59
N VAL A 3 -18.78 58.76 -18.40
CA VAL A 3 -17.91 58.92 -17.23
C VAL A 3 -18.57 59.79 -16.16
N LEU A 4 -18.38 59.46 -14.87
CA LEU A 4 -18.38 60.35 -13.68
C LEU A 4 -18.12 59.45 -12.45
N ARG A 5 -17.09 59.54 -11.59
CA ARG A 5 -16.02 60.52 -11.26
C ARG A 5 -16.43 61.69 -10.33
N TRP A 6 -16.08 61.57 -9.04
CA TRP A 6 -15.95 62.70 -8.11
C TRP A 6 -14.73 62.54 -7.18
N LYS A 7 -14.26 63.66 -6.60
CA LYS A 7 -13.15 63.80 -5.62
C LYS A 7 -13.72 64.46 -4.34
N GLY A 8 -13.11 64.49 -3.15
CA GLY A 8 -11.77 64.11 -2.71
C GLY A 8 -10.93 65.31 -2.21
N ARG A 9 -10.81 65.48 -0.87
CA ARG A 9 -9.90 66.34 -0.07
C ARG A 9 -9.98 65.83 1.40
N LEU A 10 -8.97 65.74 2.28
CA LEU A 10 -7.66 66.39 2.54
C LEU A 10 -7.65 67.76 3.24
N SER A 11 -7.09 67.77 4.46
CA SER A 11 -6.48 68.93 5.15
C SER A 11 -5.63 68.50 6.37
N SER A 12 -4.43 69.08 6.51
CA SER A 12 -3.56 69.24 7.72
C SER A 12 -3.51 68.14 8.82
N GLY A 13 -2.35 67.68 9.32
CA GLY A 13 -0.96 68.06 9.04
C GLY A 13 -0.39 69.15 9.97
N PHE A 14 0.27 68.73 11.07
CA PHE A 14 1.25 69.51 11.84
C PHE A 14 2.33 68.56 12.41
N SER A 15 3.51 69.07 12.79
CA SER A 15 4.68 68.25 13.13
C SER A 15 5.64 68.96 14.09
N ARG A 16 6.70 68.23 14.51
CA ARG A 16 7.92 68.63 15.28
C ARG A 16 7.84 68.32 16.79
N LEU A 17 8.64 67.36 17.32
CA LEU A 17 10.06 67.43 17.80
C LEU A 17 10.09 67.59 19.36
N ARG A 18 11.03 67.07 20.17
CA ARG A 18 12.45 66.63 20.03
C ARG A 18 12.86 65.69 21.21
N LEU A 19 13.76 64.70 20.97
CA LEU A 19 14.89 64.22 21.85
C LEU A 19 14.57 63.63 23.27
N LEU A 20 15.39 62.83 23.99
CA LEU A 20 16.65 62.07 23.75
C LEU A 20 16.87 60.96 24.83
N SER A 21 17.83 60.03 24.59
CA SER A 21 18.68 59.20 25.53
C SER A 21 18.15 58.71 26.90
N SER A 22 18.21 57.44 27.35
CA SER A 22 19.12 56.26 27.22
C SER A 22 20.18 56.06 28.34
N VAL A 23 20.03 54.99 29.14
CA VAL A 23 20.99 54.33 30.08
C VAL A 23 20.52 52.85 30.19
N GLU A 24 21.24 51.80 29.79
CA GLU A 24 22.28 50.99 30.51
C GLU A 24 21.85 50.41 31.89
N ALA A 25 22.27 49.22 32.37
CA ALA A 25 22.81 47.98 31.78
C ALA A 25 22.89 46.83 32.86
N SER A 26 23.23 45.59 32.43
CA SER A 26 23.89 44.51 33.23
C SER A 26 23.09 43.53 34.13
N LEU A 27 23.72 42.36 34.39
CA LEU A 27 23.27 41.12 35.10
C LEU A 27 24.10 40.94 36.42
N PRO A 28 24.34 39.74 37.07
CA PRO A 28 23.70 38.39 37.11
C PRO A 28 23.59 37.75 38.56
N VAL A 29 23.30 36.43 38.65
CA VAL A 29 23.56 35.45 39.78
C VAL A 29 22.62 35.51 41.01
N GLY A 30 22.19 34.40 41.67
CA GLY A 30 22.25 32.94 41.37
C GLY A 30 22.17 32.01 42.62
N LEU A 31 21.87 30.70 42.44
CA LEU A 31 21.97 29.55 43.40
C LEU A 31 21.14 29.63 44.73
N ASN A 32 20.59 28.59 45.39
CA ASN A 32 20.96 27.19 45.57
C ASN A 32 19.85 26.36 46.32
N GLN A 33 19.97 25.02 46.32
CA GLN A 33 19.53 23.97 47.30
C GLN A 33 18.37 24.26 48.33
N SER A 34 17.25 23.52 48.47
CA SER A 34 16.88 22.06 48.45
C SER A 34 16.74 21.40 49.84
N PHE A 35 15.57 20.84 50.19
CA PHE A 35 15.40 19.81 51.25
C PHE A 35 14.14 18.92 51.06
N ARG A 36 14.18 17.68 51.58
CA ARG A 36 13.09 16.67 51.76
C ARG A 36 13.23 16.10 53.19
N PRO A 37 12.17 15.68 53.91
CA PRO A 37 11.35 14.46 53.67
C PRO A 37 9.81 14.71 53.81
N ARG A 38 8.91 13.74 54.10
CA ARG A 38 8.53 12.40 53.53
C ARG A 38 7.60 11.67 54.56
N ILE A 39 6.77 10.70 54.14
CA ILE A 39 6.01 9.71 55.00
C ILE A 39 4.72 10.32 55.63
N LYS A 40 3.52 9.70 55.75
CA LYS A 40 2.98 8.30 55.60
C LYS A 40 1.54 8.27 55.02
N ALA A 41 1.05 7.08 54.65
CA ALA A 41 -0.37 6.68 54.41
C ALA A 41 -0.70 5.44 55.33
N PRO A 42 -1.78 4.60 55.21
CA PRO A 42 -2.77 4.29 54.14
C PRO A 42 -4.24 4.57 54.63
N SER A 43 -5.36 3.81 54.44
CA SER A 43 -5.73 2.49 53.84
C SER A 43 -7.27 2.29 53.76
N ASP A 44 -7.76 1.56 52.73
CA ASP A 44 -8.79 0.48 52.72
C ASP A 44 -10.24 0.68 53.28
N SER A 45 -11.32 -0.04 52.87
CA SER A 45 -11.61 -0.92 51.70
C SER A 45 -13.11 -1.34 51.58
N SER A 46 -13.59 -1.68 50.37
CA SER A 46 -14.69 -2.67 50.04
C SER A 46 -16.13 -2.46 50.60
N LEU A 47 -17.24 -3.12 50.21
CA LEU A 47 -17.61 -4.18 49.21
C LEU A 47 -19.11 -3.99 48.74
N SER A 48 -19.63 -4.83 47.84
CA SER A 48 -20.98 -4.77 47.18
C SER A 48 -22.11 -5.52 47.96
N THR A 49 -23.45 -5.51 47.69
CA THR A 49 -24.31 -5.13 46.51
C THR A 49 -25.67 -4.51 47.03
N HIS A 50 -26.96 -4.65 46.60
CA HIS A 50 -27.74 -5.43 45.60
C HIS A 50 -29.18 -4.85 45.33
N LEU A 51 -30.01 -5.56 44.52
CA LEU A 51 -31.49 -5.52 44.35
C LEU A 51 -32.22 -4.40 43.53
N ARG A 52 -33.52 -4.62 43.22
CA ARG A 52 -34.21 -4.33 41.91
C ARG A 52 -35.54 -3.53 41.96
N VAL A 53 -35.78 -2.72 40.90
CA VAL A 53 -37.06 -2.46 40.15
C VAL A 53 -38.23 -1.62 40.76
N GLY A 54 -38.81 -0.68 39.97
CA GLY A 54 -40.23 -0.26 40.12
C GLY A 54 -40.76 1.05 39.44
N ALA A 55 -41.70 0.92 38.47
CA ALA A 55 -42.81 1.86 38.11
C ALA A 55 -42.60 3.19 37.31
N LEU A 56 -43.72 3.87 36.97
CA LEU A 56 -43.94 4.76 35.80
C LEU A 56 -45.09 5.82 36.00
N SER A 57 -45.38 6.64 34.97
CA SER A 57 -46.45 7.71 34.78
C SER A 57 -46.24 9.08 35.47
N MET A 58 -46.60 10.30 34.96
CA MET A 58 -47.72 10.87 34.14
C MET A 58 -49.03 11.13 34.96
N ILE A 59 -49.83 12.22 34.82
CA ILE A 59 -49.98 13.33 33.81
C ILE A 59 -50.84 14.53 34.37
N TRP A 60 -51.11 15.61 33.57
CA TRP A 60 -52.09 16.74 33.80
C TRP A 60 -51.78 17.77 34.92
N ARG A 61 -52.24 19.05 34.94
CA ARG A 61 -52.90 19.99 33.97
C ARG A 61 -52.65 21.46 34.41
N TRP A 62 -52.62 22.43 33.47
CA TRP A 62 -52.63 23.90 33.71
C TRP A 62 -53.94 24.56 33.22
N SER A 63 -54.30 25.76 33.70
CA SER A 63 -55.37 26.63 33.13
C SER A 63 -55.26 28.09 33.62
N TRP A 64 -55.87 29.02 32.85
CA TRP A 64 -56.17 30.44 33.15
C TRP A 64 -55.02 31.47 33.13
N LEU A 65 -54.81 32.10 31.96
CA LEU A 65 -55.27 33.49 31.76
C LEU A 65 -55.44 33.79 30.25
N GLU A 66 -56.55 34.42 29.87
CA GLU A 66 -56.76 35.07 28.57
C GLU A 66 -57.25 36.51 28.81
N VAL A 67 -56.98 37.42 27.86
CA VAL A 67 -57.93 38.40 27.29
C VAL A 67 -57.18 39.40 26.38
N LEU A 68 -57.83 39.87 25.30
CA LEU A 68 -57.37 40.81 24.24
C LEU A 68 -56.35 40.28 23.19
N ILE A 69 -56.89 39.69 22.11
CA ILE A 69 -56.66 40.08 20.69
C ILE A 69 -57.75 39.41 19.83
N GLY A 70 -58.27 40.10 18.81
CA GLY A 70 -59.42 39.64 18.01
C GLY A 70 -59.09 38.61 16.91
N PRO A 71 -60.05 37.76 16.48
CA PRO A 71 -59.77 36.59 15.63
C PRO A 71 -59.16 36.90 14.26
N SER A 72 -59.52 38.04 13.66
CA SER A 72 -59.13 38.40 12.28
C SER A 72 -57.62 38.62 12.12
N PHE A 73 -56.92 39.07 13.17
CA PHE A 73 -55.48 39.31 13.09
C PHE A 73 -54.68 38.01 13.17
N LEU A 74 -55.17 37.02 13.94
CA LEU A 74 -54.49 35.73 14.09
C LEU A 74 -54.48 34.93 12.78
N TRP A 75 -55.58 34.97 12.01
CA TRP A 75 -55.64 34.32 10.70
C TRP A 75 -54.65 34.96 9.71
N MET A 76 -54.60 36.30 9.65
CA MET A 76 -53.68 37.02 8.76
C MET A 76 -52.21 36.79 9.11
N VAL A 77 -51.85 36.68 10.40
CA VAL A 77 -50.49 36.34 10.84
C VAL A 77 -50.16 34.86 10.54
N LEU A 78 -51.09 33.93 10.76
CA LEU A 78 -50.89 32.51 10.44
C LEU A 78 -50.83 32.22 8.93
N SER A 79 -51.41 33.09 8.08
CA SER A 79 -51.21 33.04 6.62
C SER A 79 -49.96 33.77 6.12
N ALA A 80 -49.29 34.58 6.97
CA ALA A 80 -48.10 35.37 6.60
C ALA A 80 -46.78 34.79 7.15
N VAL A 81 -46.82 33.95 8.18
CA VAL A 81 -45.68 33.12 8.58
C VAL A 81 -45.57 31.95 7.59
N GLY A 82 -44.60 32.03 6.68
CA GLY A 82 -44.46 31.15 5.52
C GLY A 82 -44.48 29.66 5.85
N SER A 83 -44.96 28.87 4.89
CA SER A 83 -45.13 27.42 4.99
C SER A 83 -43.84 26.73 5.41
N ARG A 84 -43.80 26.29 6.68
CA ARG A 84 -42.84 25.29 7.15
C ARG A 84 -43.13 24.00 6.38
N HIS A 85 -42.39 23.81 5.28
CA HIS A 85 -42.27 22.51 4.67
C HIS A 85 -41.82 21.55 5.75
N TYR A 86 -42.64 20.55 6.05
CA TYR A 86 -42.10 19.31 6.56
C TYR A 86 -41.10 18.80 5.51
N PRO A 87 -39.94 18.27 5.91
CA PRO A 87 -39.08 17.60 4.95
C PRO A 87 -39.89 16.50 4.29
N ASP A 88 -39.98 16.56 2.96
CA ASP A 88 -40.56 15.53 2.12
C ASP A 88 -39.88 14.20 2.47
N PRO A 89 -40.60 13.16 2.94
CA PRO A 89 -39.99 11.95 3.47
C PRO A 89 -39.22 11.16 2.41
N ASP A 90 -39.58 11.34 1.14
CA ASP A 90 -38.95 10.70 -0.01
C ASP A 90 -37.67 11.45 -0.47
N CYS A 91 -37.40 12.62 0.14
CA CYS A 91 -36.28 13.49 -0.22
C CYS A 91 -34.95 13.00 0.34
N ALA A 92 -34.17 12.35 -0.52
CA ALA A 92 -32.86 11.82 -0.22
C ALA A 92 -31.82 12.93 0.08
N LEU A 93 -31.84 14.03 -0.68
CA LEU A 93 -30.92 15.17 -0.47
C LEU A 93 -31.55 16.51 -0.87
N VAL A 94 -31.56 17.45 0.06
CA VAL A 94 -31.89 18.86 -0.23
C VAL A 94 -30.71 19.52 -0.96
N LEU A 95 -31.01 20.11 -2.12
CA LEU A 95 -30.05 20.77 -3.02
C LEU A 95 -30.02 22.28 -2.82
N SER A 96 -28.96 22.93 -3.32
CA SER A 96 -28.92 24.38 -3.45
C SER A 96 -29.91 24.88 -4.51
N SER A 97 -30.70 25.90 -4.18
CA SER A 97 -31.79 26.42 -5.04
C SER A 97 -31.31 27.05 -6.35
N VAL A 98 -30.02 27.42 -6.41
CA VAL A 98 -29.32 27.91 -7.60
C VAL A 98 -28.04 27.11 -7.76
N SER A 99 -27.76 26.69 -8.98
CA SER A 99 -26.59 25.87 -9.30
C SER A 99 -25.30 26.66 -9.52
N ASP A 100 -24.17 25.94 -9.61
CA ASP A 100 -22.89 26.45 -10.14
C ASP A 100 -23.02 27.13 -11.52
N GLN A 101 -24.10 26.85 -12.27
CA GLN A 101 -24.38 27.40 -13.60
C GLN A 101 -25.50 28.47 -13.57
N GLY A 102 -25.90 28.96 -12.39
CA GLY A 102 -26.93 29.99 -12.22
C GLY A 102 -28.37 29.54 -12.50
N THR A 103 -28.59 28.26 -12.85
CA THR A 103 -29.93 27.72 -13.11
C THR A 103 -30.65 27.36 -11.81
N ALA A 104 -31.93 27.74 -11.72
CA ALA A 104 -32.85 27.27 -10.69
C ALA A 104 -33.15 25.78 -10.91
N ARG A 105 -33.33 25.03 -9.81
CA ARG A 105 -33.55 23.57 -9.84
C ARG A 105 -34.62 23.13 -8.85
N ASN A 106 -35.09 21.90 -8.98
CA ASN A 106 -35.82 21.21 -7.92
C ASN A 106 -34.95 21.25 -6.64
N PRO A 107 -35.46 21.77 -5.50
CA PRO A 107 -34.71 21.83 -4.24
C PRO A 107 -34.45 20.44 -3.62
N CYS A 108 -34.98 19.37 -4.21
CA CYS A 108 -34.80 17.99 -3.75
C CYS A 108 -34.26 17.07 -4.85
N LEU A 109 -33.39 16.14 -4.44
CA LEU A 109 -33.12 14.87 -5.11
C LEU A 109 -33.90 13.77 -4.37
N GLN A 110 -34.79 13.04 -5.05
CA GLN A 110 -35.62 12.00 -4.44
C GLN A 110 -34.90 10.65 -4.36
N TYR A 111 -35.39 9.71 -3.54
CA TYR A 111 -34.88 8.34 -3.54
C TYR A 111 -35.13 7.61 -4.89
N GLU A 112 -36.24 7.90 -5.57
CA GLU A 112 -36.55 7.31 -6.89
C GLU A 112 -35.50 7.66 -7.96
N ASP A 113 -34.98 8.90 -7.94
CA ASP A 113 -33.91 9.36 -8.85
C ASP A 113 -32.63 8.52 -8.70
N ILE A 114 -32.34 8.08 -7.46
CA ILE A 114 -31.17 7.27 -7.12
C ILE A 114 -31.34 5.85 -7.66
N ASP A 115 -32.52 5.25 -7.52
CA ASP A 115 -32.80 3.89 -7.97
C ASP A 115 -32.88 3.76 -9.50
N GLU A 116 -33.41 4.78 -10.18
CA GLU A 116 -33.36 4.85 -11.65
C GLU A 116 -31.91 5.01 -12.14
N ALA A 117 -31.14 5.94 -11.55
CA ALA A 117 -29.74 6.14 -11.89
C ALA A 117 -28.87 4.90 -11.60
N PHE A 118 -29.11 4.21 -10.48
CA PHE A 118 -28.43 2.95 -10.14
C PHE A 118 -28.82 1.81 -11.06
N THR A 119 -30.07 1.75 -11.51
CA THR A 119 -30.52 0.76 -12.51
C THR A 119 -29.85 0.96 -13.87
N ILE A 120 -29.73 2.19 -14.34
CA ILE A 120 -28.97 2.50 -15.57
C ILE A 120 -27.48 2.15 -15.38
N ALA A 121 -26.89 2.54 -14.24
CA ALA A 121 -25.48 2.30 -13.94
C ALA A 121 -25.13 0.80 -13.86
N ARG A 122 -25.92 0.00 -13.13
CA ARG A 122 -25.65 -1.45 -12.95
C ARG A 122 -25.84 -2.22 -14.25
N GLN A 123 -26.79 -1.84 -15.11
CA GLN A 123 -26.92 -2.38 -16.47
C GLN A 123 -25.67 -2.09 -17.32
N LYS A 124 -25.19 -0.84 -17.34
CA LYS A 124 -23.98 -0.43 -18.07
C LYS A 124 -22.71 -1.17 -17.60
N VAL A 125 -22.63 -1.52 -16.32
CA VAL A 125 -21.48 -2.24 -15.71
C VAL A 125 -21.64 -3.77 -15.78
N GLY A 126 -22.78 -4.29 -16.23
CA GLY A 126 -23.07 -5.73 -16.24
C GLY A 126 -23.33 -6.34 -14.85
N LEU A 127 -23.64 -5.50 -13.85
CA LEU A 127 -23.97 -5.92 -12.48
C LEU A 127 -25.46 -6.25 -12.37
N PHE A 128 -25.87 -7.36 -12.98
CA PHE A 128 -27.28 -7.77 -13.08
C PHE A 128 -27.87 -8.31 -11.77
N PHE A 129 -27.04 -8.85 -10.88
CA PHE A 129 -27.45 -9.49 -9.63
C PHE A 129 -26.52 -9.11 -8.46
N PRO A 130 -27.00 -9.10 -7.20
CA PRO A 130 -26.14 -8.96 -6.03
C PRO A 130 -25.02 -10.01 -6.00
N PRO A 131 -23.76 -9.63 -5.71
CA PRO A 131 -22.65 -10.57 -5.71
C PRO A 131 -22.77 -11.58 -4.56
N ARG A 132 -22.73 -12.88 -4.89
CA ARG A 132 -22.75 -13.95 -3.88
C ARG A 132 -21.48 -13.95 -3.01
N GLU A 133 -20.32 -13.76 -3.65
CA GLU A 133 -19.00 -13.69 -3.02
C GLU A 133 -18.41 -12.28 -3.04
N ILE A 134 -17.58 -11.98 -2.04
CA ILE A 134 -16.87 -10.70 -1.92
C ILE A 134 -15.38 -10.91 -2.20
N ASN A 135 -14.92 -10.30 -3.28
CA ASN A 135 -13.52 -10.23 -3.70
C ASN A 135 -13.24 -8.88 -4.38
N ASP A 136 -12.00 -8.62 -4.78
CA ASP A 136 -11.60 -7.37 -5.41
C ASP A 136 -12.45 -7.04 -6.66
N ARG A 137 -12.75 -8.03 -7.49
CA ARG A 137 -13.60 -7.90 -8.68
C ARG A 137 -15.06 -7.57 -8.36
N THR A 138 -15.69 -8.24 -7.40
CA THR A 138 -17.11 -7.97 -7.07
C THR A 138 -17.29 -6.65 -6.33
N ILE A 139 -16.32 -6.26 -5.49
CA ILE A 139 -16.24 -4.89 -4.94
C ILE A 139 -16.09 -3.88 -6.08
N ALA A 140 -15.19 -4.14 -7.05
CA ALA A 140 -14.94 -3.23 -8.17
C ALA A 140 -16.15 -3.01 -9.08
N MET A 141 -16.95 -4.05 -9.36
CA MET A 141 -18.18 -3.93 -10.13
C MET A 141 -19.20 -3.05 -9.40
N LEU A 142 -19.40 -3.25 -8.09
CA LEU A 142 -20.31 -2.39 -7.31
C LEU A 142 -19.78 -0.96 -7.18
N GLY A 143 -18.50 -0.77 -6.87
CA GLY A 143 -17.87 0.56 -6.80
C GLY A 143 -17.97 1.33 -8.11
N THR A 144 -17.82 0.65 -9.24
CA THR A 144 -18.02 1.24 -10.57
C THR A 144 -19.49 1.60 -10.79
N ALA A 145 -20.45 0.74 -10.43
CA ALA A 145 -21.87 1.07 -10.54
C ALA A 145 -22.26 2.30 -9.67
N LEU A 146 -21.76 2.40 -8.43
CA LEU A 146 -22.00 3.56 -7.55
C LEU A 146 -21.38 4.85 -8.09
N GLN A 147 -20.21 4.76 -8.72
CA GLN A 147 -19.57 5.89 -9.41
C GLN A 147 -20.38 6.33 -10.64
N GLU A 148 -20.80 5.40 -11.50
CA GLU A 148 -21.64 5.70 -12.66
C GLU A 148 -22.99 6.32 -12.23
N THR A 149 -23.61 5.78 -11.16
CA THR A 149 -24.82 6.35 -10.52
C THR A 149 -24.58 7.79 -10.11
N THR A 150 -23.50 8.04 -9.36
CA THR A 150 -23.12 9.38 -8.93
C THR A 150 -22.92 10.32 -10.12
N ARG A 151 -22.32 9.87 -11.23
CA ARG A 151 -22.14 10.71 -12.43
C ARG A 151 -23.45 10.98 -13.17
N ILE A 152 -24.40 10.04 -13.20
CA ILE A 152 -25.74 10.24 -13.76
C ILE A 152 -26.47 11.34 -12.96
N LEU A 153 -26.50 11.22 -11.64
CA LEU A 153 -27.10 12.22 -10.73
C LEU A 153 -26.41 13.58 -10.85
N THR A 154 -25.07 13.59 -10.84
CA THR A 154 -24.24 14.81 -10.98
C THR A 154 -24.49 15.52 -12.31
N ARG A 155 -24.83 14.81 -13.39
CA ARG A 155 -25.19 15.42 -14.68
C ARG A 155 -26.64 15.87 -14.73
N ARG A 156 -27.60 15.03 -14.34
CA ARG A 156 -29.05 15.34 -14.33
C ARG A 156 -29.39 16.53 -13.44
N PHE A 157 -28.91 16.49 -12.20
CA PHE A 157 -29.14 17.53 -11.19
C PHE A 157 -27.99 18.55 -11.13
N GLY A 158 -26.99 18.43 -12.01
CA GLY A 158 -25.85 19.35 -12.16
C GLY A 158 -25.06 19.62 -10.87
N LEU A 159 -24.98 18.63 -9.98
CA LEU A 159 -24.58 18.77 -8.58
C LEU A 159 -23.20 19.41 -8.40
N SER A 160 -23.06 20.36 -7.48
CA SER A 160 -21.79 20.97 -7.09
C SER A 160 -20.83 19.95 -6.48
N ARG A 161 -19.52 20.23 -6.48
CA ARG A 161 -18.52 19.37 -5.78
C ARG A 161 -18.88 19.17 -4.30
N ARG A 162 -19.52 20.15 -3.67
CA ARG A 162 -19.96 20.07 -2.27
C ARG A 162 -21.15 19.14 -2.09
N GLU A 163 -22.14 19.19 -2.98
CA GLU A 163 -23.28 18.27 -2.95
C GLU A 163 -22.83 16.82 -3.23
N VAL A 164 -21.87 16.61 -4.13
CA VAL A 164 -21.28 15.29 -4.38
C VAL A 164 -20.50 14.76 -3.17
N GLU A 165 -19.51 15.50 -2.65
CA GLU A 165 -18.62 14.98 -1.60
C GLU A 165 -19.10 15.18 -0.16
N THR A 166 -20.16 15.96 0.08
CA THR A 166 -20.71 16.16 1.44
C THR A 166 -22.22 15.97 1.56
N GLY A 167 -22.96 15.98 0.44
CA GLY A 167 -24.40 15.67 0.39
C GLY A 167 -24.65 14.18 0.13
N LEU A 168 -24.29 13.69 -1.06
CA LEU A 168 -24.53 12.30 -1.49
C LEU A 168 -23.91 11.25 -0.55
N VAL A 169 -22.79 11.56 0.09
CA VAL A 169 -22.13 10.71 1.09
C VAL A 169 -22.99 10.49 2.34
N ARG A 170 -23.95 11.39 2.62
CA ARG A 170 -24.85 11.34 3.79
C ARG A 170 -26.20 10.68 3.51
N VAL A 171 -26.65 10.63 2.25
CA VAL A 171 -27.88 9.96 1.83
C VAL A 171 -27.87 8.51 2.31
N ASP A 172 -28.97 7.99 2.88
CA ASP A 172 -29.00 6.57 3.26
C ASP A 172 -29.43 5.68 2.09
N THR A 173 -28.45 4.95 1.56
CA THR A 173 -28.64 3.94 0.52
C THR A 173 -29.19 2.61 1.04
N SER A 174 -29.46 2.46 2.35
CA SER A 174 -29.96 1.21 2.92
C SER A 174 -31.38 0.83 2.46
N SER A 175 -32.26 1.81 2.26
CA SER A 175 -33.64 1.67 1.77
C SER A 175 -33.76 1.57 0.25
N THR A 176 -32.73 1.99 -0.48
CA THR A 176 -32.66 2.04 -1.95
C THR A 176 -32.28 0.69 -2.57
N ASP A 177 -32.40 0.54 -3.89
CA ASP A 177 -31.95 -0.63 -4.63
C ASP A 177 -30.46 -0.94 -4.43
N ILE A 178 -29.65 0.09 -4.15
CA ILE A 178 -28.24 -0.07 -3.77
C ILE A 178 -28.10 -0.98 -2.55
N GLY A 179 -28.98 -0.84 -1.54
CA GLY A 179 -28.98 -1.64 -0.31
C GLY A 179 -29.03 -3.15 -0.60
N ARG A 180 -29.80 -3.55 -1.63
CA ARG A 180 -29.95 -4.95 -2.07
C ARG A 180 -28.63 -5.57 -2.59
N TYR A 181 -27.72 -4.75 -3.12
CA TYR A 181 -26.38 -5.16 -3.56
C TYR A 181 -25.32 -4.91 -2.48
N CYS A 182 -25.60 -4.01 -1.54
CA CYS A 182 -24.65 -3.53 -0.55
C CYS A 182 -24.35 -4.51 0.59
N ALA A 183 -25.34 -5.34 0.97
CA ALA A 183 -25.38 -6.06 2.26
C ALA A 183 -24.14 -6.92 2.62
N ARG A 184 -23.30 -7.31 1.65
CA ARG A 184 -22.02 -7.99 1.88
C ARG A 184 -20.79 -7.15 1.53
N ALA A 185 -20.89 -6.22 0.58
CA ALA A 185 -19.76 -5.46 0.05
C ALA A 185 -19.51 -4.13 0.79
N GLY A 186 -20.55 -3.48 1.32
CA GLY A 186 -20.46 -2.15 1.93
C GLY A 186 -20.07 -2.11 3.41
N ARG A 187 -19.85 -3.27 4.05
CA ARG A 187 -19.37 -3.40 5.45
C ARG A 187 -20.12 -2.54 6.49
N THR A 188 -21.46 -2.57 6.43
CA THR A 188 -22.35 -1.94 7.42
C THR A 188 -22.94 -2.90 8.44
N GLY A 189 -22.66 -4.20 8.34
CA GLY A 189 -23.11 -5.18 9.33
C GLY A 189 -22.54 -4.88 10.72
N ALA A 190 -23.42 -4.89 11.73
CA ALA A 190 -23.05 -4.81 13.14
C ALA A 190 -22.34 -6.10 13.59
N GLU A 191 -21.07 -6.22 13.21
CA GLU A 191 -20.24 -7.35 13.60
C GLU A 191 -20.00 -7.33 15.12
N VAL A 192 -20.34 -8.44 15.78
CA VAL A 192 -20.22 -8.59 17.23
C VAL A 192 -18.77 -8.92 17.58
N CYS A 193 -17.95 -7.88 17.71
CA CYS A 193 -16.55 -8.00 18.09
C CYS A 193 -16.39 -8.27 19.59
N GLY A 194 -15.85 -9.44 19.93
CA GLY A 194 -15.31 -9.70 21.27
C GLY A 194 -13.90 -9.14 21.46
N GLU A 195 -13.46 -9.04 22.72
CA GLU A 195 -12.09 -8.63 23.10
C GLU A 195 -11.06 -9.75 22.83
N GLY A 196 -10.88 -10.12 21.56
CA GLY A 196 -9.89 -11.12 21.15
C GLY A 196 -8.45 -10.71 21.52
N ARG A 197 -7.66 -11.69 21.98
CA ARG A 197 -6.22 -11.54 22.31
C ARG A 197 -5.36 -11.27 21.07
N TYR A 198 -5.70 -11.88 19.93
CA TYR A 198 -4.94 -11.77 18.69
C TYR A 198 -5.66 -10.93 17.64
N ARG A 199 -4.88 -10.31 16.75
CA ARG A 199 -5.38 -9.62 15.56
C ARG A 199 -6.04 -10.65 14.62
N ARG A 200 -7.14 -10.29 13.97
CA ARG A 200 -7.63 -11.06 12.80
C ARG A 200 -6.71 -10.85 11.60
N HIS A 201 -6.87 -11.64 10.53
CA HIS A 201 -6.00 -11.51 9.34
C HIS A 201 -6.41 -10.38 8.39
N ASP A 202 -7.68 -9.99 8.39
CA ASP A 202 -8.22 -8.87 7.61
C ASP A 202 -8.21 -7.53 8.38
N GLY A 203 -7.61 -7.50 9.58
CA GLY A 203 -7.60 -6.35 10.48
C GLY A 203 -8.94 -6.06 11.18
N SER A 204 -9.98 -6.88 10.98
CA SER A 204 -11.32 -6.61 11.53
C SER A 204 -11.36 -6.75 13.05
N CYS A 205 -12.34 -6.09 13.68
CA CYS A 205 -12.48 -5.98 15.13
C CYS A 205 -11.28 -5.36 15.86
N ASN A 206 -10.44 -4.58 15.17
CA ASN A 206 -9.46 -3.70 15.83
C ASN A 206 -10.22 -2.61 16.62
N ASN A 207 -10.92 -1.72 15.91
CA ASN A 207 -11.86 -0.78 16.52
C ASN A 207 -13.19 -1.47 16.86
N LEU A 208 -13.42 -1.77 18.14
CA LEU A 208 -14.63 -2.45 18.62
C LEU A 208 -15.94 -1.66 18.40
N ARG A 209 -15.87 -0.33 18.18
CA ARG A 209 -17.05 0.49 17.86
C ARG A 209 -17.34 0.57 16.37
N ARG A 210 -16.31 0.35 15.53
CA ARG A 210 -16.35 0.48 14.07
C ARG A 210 -15.55 -0.67 13.45
N PRO A 211 -16.06 -1.93 13.49
CA PRO A 211 -15.30 -3.16 13.23
C PRO A 211 -14.52 -3.22 11.92
N HIS A 212 -14.97 -2.44 10.93
CA HIS A 212 -14.52 -2.47 9.54
C HIS A 212 -13.50 -1.37 9.19
N GLU A 213 -13.26 -0.38 10.06
CA GLU A 213 -12.24 0.64 9.80
C GLU A 213 -10.83 0.04 9.76
N GLY A 214 -10.03 0.49 8.79
CA GLY A 214 -8.68 -0.04 8.56
C GLY A 214 -8.61 -1.50 8.09
N THR A 215 -9.72 -2.13 7.68
CA THR A 215 -9.71 -3.55 7.25
C THR A 215 -9.17 -3.76 5.84
N ALA A 216 -8.66 -4.97 5.57
CA ALA A 216 -8.28 -5.41 4.23
C ALA A 216 -9.48 -5.37 3.28
N THR A 217 -9.31 -4.75 2.11
CA THR A 217 -10.36 -4.37 1.13
C THR A 217 -11.29 -3.21 1.52
N PHE A 218 -10.95 -2.43 2.54
CA PHE A 218 -11.62 -1.14 2.86
C PHE A 218 -11.09 -0.01 1.95
N PRO A 219 -11.88 1.04 1.64
CA PRO A 219 -11.38 2.19 0.87
C PRO A 219 -10.38 3.04 1.66
N PHE A 220 -9.39 3.63 0.98
CA PHE A 220 -8.50 4.61 1.58
C PHE A 220 -9.27 5.84 2.07
N ARG A 221 -8.97 6.34 3.28
CA ARG A 221 -9.58 7.58 3.79
C ARG A 221 -9.02 8.83 3.09
N ARG A 222 -9.70 9.97 3.27
CA ARG A 222 -9.35 11.24 2.63
C ARG A 222 -8.97 12.28 3.69
N LEU A 223 -7.77 12.87 3.59
CA LEU A 223 -7.38 14.05 4.42
C LEU A 223 -8.00 15.36 3.90
N LEU A 224 -8.27 15.41 2.59
CA LEU A 224 -8.89 16.52 1.88
C LEU A 224 -9.91 15.95 0.88
N LEU A 225 -10.95 16.72 0.57
CA LEU A 225 -11.94 16.33 -0.45
C LEU A 225 -11.25 16.10 -1.81
N PRO A 226 -11.59 15.04 -2.55
CA PRO A 226 -10.94 14.71 -3.81
C PRO A 226 -11.20 15.76 -4.90
N GLN A 227 -10.21 15.94 -5.77
CA GLN A 227 -10.25 16.82 -6.92
C GLN A 227 -10.33 15.99 -8.20
N TYR A 228 -11.55 15.77 -8.68
CA TYR A 228 -11.84 15.26 -10.03
C TYR A 228 -12.42 16.39 -10.90
N ALA A 229 -12.18 16.33 -12.21
CA ALA A 229 -12.63 17.34 -13.17
C ALA A 229 -14.15 17.29 -13.41
N ASP A 230 -14.71 16.10 -13.67
CA ASP A 230 -16.16 15.87 -13.75
C ASP A 230 -16.85 15.80 -12.37
N ARG A 231 -16.11 16.10 -11.30
CA ARG A 231 -16.48 15.98 -9.87
C ARG A 231 -16.61 14.55 -9.34
N VAL A 232 -16.48 13.51 -10.18
CA VAL A 232 -16.80 12.12 -9.83
C VAL A 232 -15.66 11.14 -10.05
N SER A 233 -14.96 11.20 -11.19
CA SER A 233 -13.91 10.23 -11.53
C SER A 233 -12.82 10.72 -12.48
N GLU A 234 -13.03 11.80 -13.23
CA GLU A 234 -12.07 12.17 -14.28
C GLU A 234 -10.85 12.92 -13.70
N PRO A 235 -9.62 12.58 -14.12
CA PRO A 235 -8.40 13.21 -13.61
C PRO A 235 -8.47 14.73 -13.61
N ARG A 236 -7.90 15.37 -12.58
CA ARG A 236 -7.94 16.82 -12.45
C ARG A 236 -7.32 17.55 -13.65
N VAL A 237 -7.98 18.61 -14.07
CA VAL A 237 -7.49 19.66 -14.98
C VAL A 237 -6.76 20.75 -14.19
N GLY A 238 -6.06 21.63 -14.89
CA GLY A 238 -5.47 22.85 -14.33
C GLY A 238 -6.52 23.88 -13.90
N ARG A 239 -6.08 24.92 -13.19
CA ARG A 239 -6.92 26.01 -12.67
C ARG A 239 -7.53 26.88 -13.78
N ASP A 240 -6.90 26.90 -14.94
CA ASP A 240 -7.39 27.50 -16.18
C ASP A 240 -8.47 26.66 -16.89
N GLY A 241 -8.66 25.40 -16.48
CA GLY A 241 -9.59 24.43 -17.08
C GLY A 241 -8.96 23.53 -18.16
N PHE A 242 -7.68 23.72 -18.51
CA PHE A 242 -6.99 22.92 -19.53
C PHE A 242 -6.36 21.65 -18.93
N PRO A 243 -6.01 20.64 -19.76
CA PRO A 243 -5.30 19.45 -19.28
C PRO A 243 -3.96 19.81 -18.63
N LEU A 244 -3.64 19.16 -17.51
CA LEU A 244 -2.32 19.27 -16.86
C LEU A 244 -1.21 18.70 -17.76
N PRO A 245 0.04 19.18 -17.65
CA PRO A 245 1.18 18.69 -18.43
C PRO A 245 1.31 17.15 -18.33
N PRO A 246 1.67 16.45 -19.43
CA PRO A 246 1.86 15.00 -19.42
C PRO A 246 2.78 14.55 -18.29
N ALA A 247 2.41 13.47 -17.59
CA ALA A 247 3.17 12.98 -16.45
C ALA A 247 4.64 12.66 -16.82
N ARG A 248 4.86 12.21 -18.06
CA ARG A 248 6.19 11.98 -18.63
C ARG A 248 6.99 13.26 -18.88
N LEU A 249 6.36 14.33 -19.36
CA LEU A 249 7.03 15.62 -19.54
C LEU A 249 7.44 16.22 -18.18
N VAL A 250 6.62 16.07 -17.14
CA VAL A 250 6.99 16.47 -15.77
C VAL A 250 8.13 15.60 -15.25
N SER A 251 8.12 14.29 -15.53
CA SER A 251 9.19 13.36 -15.16
C SER A 251 10.54 13.74 -15.79
N THR A 252 10.62 13.85 -17.12
CA THR A 252 11.89 14.16 -17.81
C THR A 252 12.43 15.55 -17.50
N THR A 253 11.55 16.51 -17.22
CA THR A 253 11.96 17.89 -16.94
C THR A 253 12.32 18.12 -15.46
N VAL A 254 11.56 17.57 -14.51
CA VAL A 254 11.72 17.85 -13.07
C VAL A 254 12.51 16.76 -12.34
N HIS A 255 12.37 15.50 -12.77
CA HIS A 255 12.81 14.30 -12.05
C HIS A 255 13.95 13.58 -12.77
N GLY A 256 14.96 14.36 -13.19
CA GLY A 256 16.14 13.85 -13.89
C GLY A 256 17.06 13.00 -13.02
N ASP A 257 17.95 12.24 -13.67
CA ASP A 257 18.92 11.36 -13.03
C ASP A 257 20.22 12.11 -12.68
N THR A 258 20.21 12.83 -11.55
CA THR A 258 21.43 13.38 -10.95
C THR A 258 21.75 12.63 -9.67
N SER A 259 22.84 11.86 -9.66
CA SER A 259 23.24 11.07 -8.48
C SER A 259 23.84 11.94 -7.35
N THR A 260 22.97 12.62 -6.61
CA THR A 260 23.28 13.27 -5.33
C THR A 260 23.25 12.23 -4.20
N LYS A 261 24.40 11.99 -3.53
CA LYS A 261 24.42 11.14 -2.33
C LYS A 261 23.72 11.82 -1.16
N HIS A 262 22.98 11.06 -0.36
CA HIS A 262 22.26 11.60 0.78
C HIS A 262 23.20 12.30 1.78
N ALA A 263 22.89 13.55 2.15
CA ALA A 263 23.73 14.35 3.05
C ALA A 263 23.75 13.81 4.50
N HIS A 264 22.69 13.13 4.92
CA HIS A 264 22.63 12.37 6.16
C HIS A 264 23.09 10.93 5.90
N LEU A 265 23.82 10.34 6.86
CA LEU A 265 24.48 9.03 6.73
C LEU A 265 23.51 7.83 6.81
N ILE A 266 22.50 7.78 5.95
CA ILE A 266 21.58 6.63 5.81
C ILE A 266 22.15 5.55 4.88
N SER A 267 21.87 4.29 5.19
CA SER A 267 22.21 3.14 4.35
C SER A 267 21.03 2.79 3.42
N PHE A 268 21.29 2.00 2.37
CA PHE A 268 20.24 1.49 1.48
C PHE A 268 19.26 0.52 2.18
N MET A 269 19.55 0.07 3.42
CA MET A 269 18.57 -0.60 4.27
C MET A 269 17.42 0.35 4.68
N PHE A 270 17.63 1.67 4.73
CA PHE A 270 16.59 2.64 5.08
C PHE A 270 15.40 2.65 4.10
N PRO A 271 15.58 2.89 2.78
CA PRO A 271 14.48 2.78 1.83
C PRO A 271 13.92 1.35 1.71
N ALA A 272 14.75 0.31 1.88
CA ALA A 272 14.28 -1.08 1.87
C ALA A 272 13.31 -1.37 3.04
N TRP A 273 13.60 -0.89 4.25
CA TRP A 273 12.66 -0.95 5.38
C TRP A 273 11.43 -0.08 5.13
N GLY A 274 11.61 1.13 4.58
CA GLY A 274 10.50 2.00 4.21
C GLY A 274 9.51 1.34 3.24
N GLN A 275 10.01 0.63 2.22
CA GLN A 275 9.19 -0.16 1.30
C GLN A 275 8.49 -1.33 2.00
N LEU A 276 9.17 -2.05 2.89
CA LEU A 276 8.56 -3.13 3.67
C LEU A 276 7.37 -2.64 4.51
N ILE A 277 7.46 -1.43 5.07
CA ILE A 277 6.37 -0.81 5.83
C ILE A 277 5.28 -0.24 4.92
N ASP A 278 5.58 0.26 3.72
CA ASP A 278 4.54 0.58 2.74
C ASP A 278 3.77 -0.70 2.35
N HIS A 279 4.49 -1.81 2.18
CA HIS A 279 3.93 -3.12 1.85
C HIS A 279 3.21 -3.82 3.02
N ASP A 280 3.23 -3.25 4.24
CA ASP A 280 2.35 -3.64 5.35
C ASP A 280 1.07 -2.77 5.40
N LEU A 281 1.10 -1.57 4.81
CA LEU A 281 0.09 -0.53 4.98
C LEU A 281 -0.76 -0.25 3.72
N THR A 282 -0.19 -0.42 2.52
CA THR A 282 -0.83 -0.03 1.26
C THR A 282 -0.60 -1.05 0.14
N LEU A 283 -1.69 -1.53 -0.45
CA LEU A 283 -1.74 -2.13 -1.79
C LEU A 283 -3.02 -1.64 -2.44
N THR A 284 -2.92 -0.74 -3.42
CA THR A 284 -4.13 -0.30 -4.13
C THR A 284 -4.65 -1.42 -5.03
N ALA A 285 -5.95 -1.69 -5.01
CA ALA A 285 -6.56 -2.66 -5.91
C ALA A 285 -6.34 -2.32 -7.40
N GLU A 286 -5.72 -3.23 -8.15
CA GLU A 286 -5.25 -3.00 -9.52
C GLU A 286 -6.21 -3.56 -10.58
N THR A 287 -6.33 -2.88 -11.72
CA THR A 287 -6.99 -3.48 -12.88
C THR A 287 -6.04 -4.48 -13.55
N LYS A 288 -6.38 -5.77 -13.43
CA LYS A 288 -5.66 -6.91 -13.99
C LYS A 288 -6.63 -7.80 -14.77
N ASP A 289 -6.11 -8.62 -15.68
CA ASP A 289 -6.89 -9.65 -16.35
C ASP A 289 -7.57 -10.60 -15.32
N PRO A 290 -8.87 -10.93 -15.46
CA PRO A 290 -9.62 -11.66 -14.43
C PRO A 290 -9.23 -13.13 -14.25
N ILE A 291 -8.40 -13.71 -15.11
CA ILE A 291 -8.01 -15.14 -15.05
C ILE A 291 -6.51 -15.29 -14.76
N THR A 292 -5.67 -14.64 -15.56
CA THR A 292 -4.20 -14.69 -15.50
C THR A 292 -3.60 -13.71 -14.49
N ARG A 293 -4.35 -12.68 -14.08
CA ARG A 293 -3.90 -11.58 -13.19
C ARG A 293 -2.74 -10.74 -13.74
N LYS A 294 -2.47 -10.82 -15.05
CA LYS A 294 -1.53 -9.93 -15.75
C LYS A 294 -2.02 -8.49 -15.74
N ASP A 295 -1.06 -7.56 -15.80
CA ASP A 295 -1.33 -6.17 -16.15
C ASP A 295 -2.04 -6.15 -17.51
N ILE A 296 -3.15 -5.41 -17.63
CA ILE A 296 -3.81 -5.23 -18.92
C ILE A 296 -2.95 -4.34 -19.83
N ASP A 297 -2.90 -4.64 -21.13
CA ASP A 297 -2.26 -3.75 -22.09
C ASP A 297 -3.23 -2.63 -22.51
N CYS A 298 -2.95 -1.41 -22.07
CA CYS A 298 -3.67 -0.22 -22.51
C CYS A 298 -3.05 0.48 -23.70
N CYS A 299 -1.83 0.17 -24.12
CA CYS A 299 -1.19 0.77 -25.29
C CYS A 299 -1.47 0.01 -26.59
N ALA A 300 -1.94 -1.24 -26.51
CA ALA A 300 -2.58 -1.92 -27.64
C ALA A 300 -3.72 -1.06 -28.23
N GLY A 301 -3.66 -0.84 -29.55
CA GLY A 301 -4.70 -0.14 -30.30
C GLY A 301 -5.88 -1.08 -30.65
N GLY A 302 -7.10 -0.53 -30.64
CA GLY A 302 -8.32 -1.26 -30.96
C GLY A 302 -9.56 -0.56 -30.42
N LEU A 303 -10.74 -1.06 -30.79
CA LEU A 303 -12.03 -0.57 -30.26
C LEU A 303 -12.30 -1.13 -28.84
N ASP A 304 -11.94 -2.39 -28.59
CA ASP A 304 -12.20 -3.12 -27.33
C ASP A 304 -11.21 -2.79 -26.20
N ARG A 305 -10.77 -1.53 -26.10
CA ARG A 305 -9.85 -1.09 -25.04
C ARG A 305 -10.55 -1.17 -23.68
N HIS A 306 -9.92 -1.86 -22.72
CA HIS A 306 -10.53 -2.11 -21.41
C HIS A 306 -10.96 -0.79 -20.70
N PRO A 307 -12.17 -0.68 -20.11
CA PRO A 307 -12.72 0.60 -19.62
C PRO A 307 -11.92 1.34 -18.53
N ASN A 308 -11.04 0.65 -17.81
CA ASN A 308 -10.12 1.27 -16.85
C ASN A 308 -8.77 1.70 -17.47
N CYS A 309 -8.60 1.70 -18.80
CA CYS A 309 -7.37 2.19 -19.41
C CYS A 309 -7.24 3.71 -19.35
N LEU A 310 -6.08 4.20 -18.92
CA LEU A 310 -5.75 5.62 -18.82
C LEU A 310 -4.25 5.78 -19.13
N PRO A 311 -3.83 5.64 -20.40
CA PRO A 311 -2.42 5.63 -20.77
C PRO A 311 -1.72 6.92 -20.33
N ILE A 312 -0.43 6.84 -20.04
CA ILE A 312 0.39 8.04 -19.95
C ILE A 312 0.88 8.36 -21.37
N PRO A 313 0.49 9.50 -21.97
CA PRO A 313 1.00 9.90 -23.28
C PRO A 313 2.48 10.27 -23.15
N ILE A 314 3.27 9.85 -24.15
CA ILE A 314 4.68 10.18 -24.26
C ILE A 314 4.79 11.34 -25.26
N PRO A 315 5.53 12.43 -24.94
CA PRO A 315 5.79 13.51 -25.88
C PRO A 315 6.51 13.03 -27.15
N GLU A 316 6.22 13.64 -28.30
CA GLU A 316 6.84 13.28 -29.58
C GLU A 316 8.36 13.58 -29.61
N ASP A 317 8.81 14.50 -28.76
CA ASP A 317 10.19 14.91 -28.54
C ASP A 317 10.91 14.13 -27.40
N ASP A 318 10.29 13.08 -26.82
CA ASP A 318 10.93 12.23 -25.82
C ASP A 318 12.11 11.44 -26.43
N THR A 319 13.32 11.90 -26.16
CA THR A 319 14.56 11.33 -26.75
C THR A 319 14.81 9.88 -26.39
N PHE A 320 14.28 9.38 -25.27
CA PHE A 320 14.43 7.98 -24.86
C PHE A 320 13.36 7.08 -25.48
N TYR A 321 12.08 7.45 -25.33
CA TYR A 321 10.97 6.62 -25.79
C TYR A 321 10.74 6.74 -27.31
N GLY A 322 11.01 7.90 -27.91
CA GLY A 322 11.01 8.08 -29.37
C GLY A 322 12.04 7.18 -30.08
N TYR A 323 13.26 7.07 -29.53
CA TYR A 323 14.26 6.10 -30.03
C TYR A 323 13.79 4.65 -29.91
N ASN A 324 12.98 4.34 -28.89
CA ASN A 324 12.34 3.02 -28.70
C ASN A 324 10.98 2.88 -29.44
N GLN A 325 10.60 3.85 -30.27
CA GLN A 325 9.35 3.87 -31.05
C GLN A 325 8.07 3.78 -30.18
N GLN A 326 8.08 4.37 -28.97
CA GLN A 326 6.95 4.35 -28.04
C GLN A 326 6.31 5.74 -27.93
N SER A 327 5.00 5.84 -28.21
CA SER A 327 4.16 7.04 -28.00
C SER A 327 3.20 6.91 -26.80
N CYS A 328 3.15 5.73 -26.18
CA CYS A 328 2.24 5.40 -25.09
C CYS A 328 2.99 4.60 -24.01
N MET A 329 2.74 4.93 -22.74
CA MET A 329 3.21 4.15 -21.60
C MET A 329 2.03 3.50 -20.88
N ASN A 330 2.10 2.18 -20.69
CA ASN A 330 0.98 1.38 -20.22
C ASN A 330 0.60 1.73 -18.77
N PHE A 331 -0.62 2.24 -18.59
CA PHE A 331 -1.20 2.58 -17.30
C PHE A 331 -2.71 2.29 -17.28
N ALA A 332 -3.14 1.58 -16.24
CA ALA A 332 -4.54 1.32 -15.94
C ALA A 332 -4.95 2.01 -14.62
N ARG A 333 -6.19 2.48 -14.57
CA ARG A 333 -6.85 2.97 -13.37
C ARG A 333 -6.91 1.89 -12.29
N SER A 334 -6.82 2.30 -11.03
CA SER A 334 -7.08 1.43 -9.89
C SER A 334 -8.56 1.05 -9.85
N LEU A 335 -8.89 -0.14 -9.33
CA LEU A 335 -10.28 -0.59 -9.20
C LEU A 335 -11.08 0.37 -8.30
N ALA A 336 -12.33 0.63 -8.69
CA ALA A 336 -13.23 1.50 -7.93
C ALA A 336 -13.67 0.82 -6.62
N GLY A 337 -13.40 1.46 -5.49
CA GLY A 337 -13.83 0.98 -4.19
C GLY A 337 -15.28 1.33 -3.87
N VAL A 338 -15.80 0.72 -2.80
CA VAL A 338 -17.14 0.98 -2.25
C VAL A 338 -16.97 1.79 -0.97
N ARG A 339 -17.65 2.94 -0.84
CA ARG A 339 -17.68 3.72 0.41
C ARG A 339 -18.46 2.92 1.47
N PRO A 340 -18.16 3.04 2.79
CA PRO A 340 -18.91 2.34 3.84
C PRO A 340 -20.42 2.59 3.71
N GLY A 341 -21.22 1.53 3.72
CA GLY A 341 -22.67 1.58 3.48
C GLY A 341 -23.09 1.83 2.04
N CYS A 342 -22.17 1.71 1.08
CA CYS A 342 -22.39 1.97 -0.35
C CYS A 342 -22.88 3.38 -0.67
N ARG A 343 -22.51 4.33 0.19
CA ARG A 343 -22.86 5.75 0.07
C ARG A 343 -22.29 6.34 -1.22
N LEU A 344 -23.08 7.20 -1.87
CA LEU A 344 -22.73 7.82 -3.15
C LEU A 344 -21.67 8.93 -2.97
N GLY A 345 -21.11 9.40 -4.09
CA GLY A 345 -19.97 10.33 -4.11
C GLY A 345 -18.92 9.91 -5.15
N SER A 346 -17.82 10.65 -5.23
CA SER A 346 -16.74 10.38 -6.19
C SER A 346 -16.10 9.00 -6.01
N ARG A 347 -15.39 8.54 -7.05
CA ARG A 347 -14.53 7.35 -7.03
C ARG A 347 -13.60 7.38 -5.82
N VAL A 348 -13.69 6.34 -5.01
CA VAL A 348 -12.70 5.95 -4.01
C VAL A 348 -11.93 4.74 -4.52
N GLN A 349 -10.80 4.45 -3.90
CA GLN A 349 -9.93 3.35 -4.29
C GLN A 349 -9.72 2.43 -3.08
N THR A 350 -9.70 1.13 -3.32
CA THR A 350 -9.61 0.10 -2.29
C THR A 350 -8.16 -0.17 -1.89
N ASN A 351 -7.89 -0.23 -0.58
CA ASN A 351 -6.67 -0.82 -0.04
C ASN A 351 -6.90 -2.33 0.14
N LEU A 352 -6.09 -3.18 -0.48
CA LEU A 352 -6.19 -4.64 -0.33
C LEU A 352 -5.56 -5.16 0.97
N LEU A 353 -4.74 -4.36 1.65
CA LEU A 353 -4.13 -4.70 2.93
C LEU A 353 -4.91 -4.14 4.11
N THR A 354 -4.65 -4.67 5.31
CA THR A 354 -5.03 -3.97 6.55
C THR A 354 -4.31 -2.60 6.60
N SER A 355 -4.86 -1.65 7.35
CA SER A 355 -4.24 -0.35 7.59
C SER A 355 -3.29 -0.36 8.80
N TYR A 356 -3.06 -1.51 9.43
CA TYR A 356 -2.28 -1.61 10.65
C TYR A 356 -0.89 -2.18 10.37
N ILE A 357 0.11 -1.76 11.15
CA ILE A 357 1.43 -2.41 11.12
C ILE A 357 1.28 -3.72 11.90
N ASP A 358 0.96 -4.79 11.18
CA ASP A 358 0.63 -6.12 11.71
C ASP A 358 1.31 -7.28 10.96
N ALA A 359 2.31 -6.97 10.14
CA ALA A 359 3.11 -7.92 9.38
C ALA A 359 2.31 -8.75 8.35
N ASN A 360 1.21 -8.21 7.83
CA ASN A 360 0.42 -8.87 6.79
C ASN A 360 1.20 -9.06 5.47
N PHE A 361 2.31 -8.35 5.24
CA PHE A 361 3.25 -8.66 4.14
C PHE A 361 3.85 -10.09 4.20
N MET A 362 3.91 -10.70 5.39
CA MET A 362 4.33 -12.10 5.58
C MET A 362 3.18 -13.03 5.98
N TYR A 363 2.17 -12.53 6.70
CA TYR A 363 1.04 -13.36 7.18
C TYR A 363 -0.18 -13.40 6.26
N GLY A 364 -0.27 -12.49 5.29
CA GLY A 364 -1.41 -12.33 4.42
C GLY A 364 -2.58 -11.58 5.08
N SER A 365 -3.22 -10.71 4.30
CA SER A 365 -4.38 -9.90 4.72
C SER A 365 -5.73 -10.67 4.73
N ASN A 366 -5.71 -12.01 4.76
CA ASN A 366 -6.88 -12.87 4.96
C ASN A 366 -6.47 -14.30 5.36
N TYR A 367 -7.38 -15.03 6.01
CA TYR A 367 -7.16 -16.40 6.51
C TYR A 367 -6.72 -17.40 5.43
N ARG A 368 -7.35 -17.40 4.24
CA ARG A 368 -7.01 -18.34 3.15
C ARG A 368 -5.56 -18.18 2.69
N VAL A 369 -5.05 -16.95 2.63
CA VAL A 369 -3.63 -16.69 2.35
C VAL A 369 -2.76 -17.12 3.53
N ALA A 370 -3.12 -16.76 4.77
CA ALA A 370 -2.38 -17.15 5.98
C ALA A 370 -2.16 -18.67 6.09
N ASP A 371 -3.23 -19.46 5.96
CA ASP A 371 -3.16 -20.93 6.04
C ASP A 371 -2.41 -21.54 4.85
N SER A 372 -2.49 -20.92 3.66
CA SER A 372 -1.66 -21.31 2.51
C SER A 372 -0.16 -21.12 2.76
N LEU A 373 0.23 -20.18 3.65
CA LEU A 373 1.61 -19.87 4.01
C LEU A 373 2.11 -20.66 5.24
N ARG A 374 1.22 -21.11 6.13
CA ARG A 374 1.56 -21.92 7.32
C ARG A 374 1.94 -23.36 6.96
N VAL A 375 2.83 -23.97 7.75
CA VAL A 375 3.06 -25.43 7.75
C VAL A 375 1.88 -26.18 8.38
N LEU A 376 1.15 -25.51 9.28
CA LEU A 376 0.13 -26.11 10.18
C LEU A 376 0.74 -27.17 11.13
N GLN A 377 2.01 -26.97 11.48
CA GLN A 377 2.71 -27.71 12.53
C GLN A 377 3.75 -26.80 13.22
N GLY A 378 3.77 -26.79 14.56
CA GLY A 378 4.75 -26.07 15.39
C GLY A 378 4.67 -24.54 15.32
N GLY A 379 3.57 -23.97 14.82
CA GLY A 379 3.38 -22.54 14.58
C GLY A 379 4.11 -22.01 13.34
N LEU A 380 4.71 -22.89 12.52
CA LEU A 380 5.70 -22.51 11.50
C LEU A 380 5.06 -22.00 10.20
N LEU A 381 5.80 -21.13 9.50
CA LEU A 381 5.57 -20.73 8.11
C LEU A 381 6.41 -21.58 7.14
N LYS A 382 5.84 -21.87 5.97
CA LYS A 382 6.47 -22.66 4.89
C LYS A 382 7.71 -21.95 4.36
N MET A 383 8.79 -22.72 4.15
CA MET A 383 10.06 -22.27 3.59
C MET A 383 10.65 -23.38 2.70
N LYS A 384 11.44 -23.04 1.69
CA LYS A 384 12.09 -24.00 0.77
C LYS A 384 13.58 -24.19 1.14
N PRO A 385 14.02 -25.40 1.56
CA PRO A 385 15.39 -25.65 2.01
C PRO A 385 16.37 -25.90 0.84
N VAL A 386 16.45 -24.98 -0.13
CA VAL A 386 17.27 -25.13 -1.35
C VAL A 386 18.76 -25.39 -1.05
N PHE A 387 19.27 -24.84 0.06
CA PHE A 387 20.68 -24.88 0.43
C PHE A 387 21.00 -25.84 1.60
N GLU A 388 20.11 -26.77 1.94
CA GLU A 388 20.27 -27.70 3.08
C GLU A 388 21.61 -28.45 3.05
N ARG A 389 22.03 -28.93 1.88
CA ARG A 389 23.33 -29.62 1.65
C ARG A 389 24.56 -28.76 1.93
N LEU A 390 24.40 -27.44 2.06
CA LEU A 390 25.44 -26.47 2.39
C LEU A 390 25.34 -25.95 3.83
N GLY A 391 24.36 -26.43 4.61
CA GLY A 391 24.10 -25.97 5.97
C GLY A 391 23.53 -24.54 6.07
N LEU A 392 23.09 -23.95 4.95
CA LEU A 392 22.49 -22.60 4.93
C LEU A 392 20.97 -22.68 5.12
N LYS A 393 20.41 -21.65 5.76
CA LYS A 393 18.98 -21.52 6.06
C LYS A 393 18.15 -21.45 4.78
N SER A 394 16.92 -21.95 4.87
CA SER A 394 15.92 -21.94 3.80
C SER A 394 15.62 -20.54 3.25
N ILE A 395 15.04 -20.52 2.04
CA ILE A 395 14.48 -19.33 1.38
C ILE A 395 12.94 -19.41 1.37
N LEU A 396 12.26 -18.38 0.86
CA LEU A 396 10.80 -18.35 0.76
C LEU A 396 10.23 -19.50 -0.11
N PRO A 397 8.95 -19.90 0.10
CA PRO A 397 8.32 -20.93 -0.70
C PRO A 397 8.06 -20.45 -2.15
N PRO A 398 8.03 -21.36 -3.14
CA PRO A 398 7.76 -20.98 -4.53
C PRO A 398 6.27 -20.65 -4.75
N LYS A 399 5.99 -19.59 -5.52
CA LYS A 399 4.66 -19.25 -6.04
C LYS A 399 4.35 -20.18 -7.22
N THR A 400 3.46 -21.14 -6.99
CA THR A 400 3.02 -22.12 -8.01
C THR A 400 1.68 -21.75 -8.65
N LEU A 401 0.83 -20.99 -7.96
CA LEU A 401 -0.43 -20.46 -8.46
C LEU A 401 -0.23 -19.03 -8.97
N GLN A 402 -0.66 -18.75 -10.21
CA GLN A 402 -0.46 -17.46 -10.90
C GLN A 402 0.99 -16.92 -10.73
N PRO A 403 2.02 -17.71 -11.11
CA PRO A 403 3.43 -17.39 -10.82
C PRO A 403 3.92 -16.09 -11.47
N GLU A 404 3.22 -15.67 -12.52
CA GLU A 404 3.43 -14.46 -13.34
C GLU A 404 2.75 -13.19 -12.79
N ASP A 405 1.91 -13.29 -11.76
CA ASP A 405 1.41 -12.10 -11.06
C ASP A 405 2.55 -11.49 -10.21
N GLY A 406 3.03 -10.31 -10.63
CA GLY A 406 4.09 -9.56 -9.94
C GLY A 406 5.50 -10.12 -10.12
N CYS A 407 5.75 -10.95 -11.13
CA CYS A 407 7.06 -11.58 -11.37
C CYS A 407 7.26 -11.97 -12.85
N ILE A 408 8.47 -11.80 -13.38
CA ILE A 408 8.85 -12.20 -14.75
C ILE A 408 9.49 -13.58 -14.69
N LEU A 409 8.82 -14.60 -15.24
CA LEU A 409 9.23 -16.00 -15.14
C LEU A 409 10.64 -16.29 -15.69
N SER A 410 11.43 -17.07 -14.94
CA SER A 410 12.82 -17.42 -15.26
C SER A 410 13.03 -18.26 -16.53
N GLY A 411 12.01 -19.05 -16.93
CA GLY A 411 12.12 -20.13 -17.92
C GLY A 411 13.04 -21.29 -17.50
N LYS A 412 13.57 -21.31 -16.27
CA LYS A 412 14.56 -22.28 -15.80
C LYS A 412 13.95 -23.32 -14.85
N PRO A 413 14.36 -24.59 -14.92
CA PRO A 413 14.04 -25.59 -13.89
C PRO A 413 14.42 -25.12 -12.48
N ASP A 414 13.65 -25.57 -11.49
CA ASP A 414 13.85 -25.35 -10.05
C ASP A 414 14.02 -23.88 -9.59
N THR A 415 13.66 -22.91 -10.44
CA THR A 415 13.91 -21.47 -10.24
C THR A 415 12.61 -20.67 -10.35
N TRP A 416 11.94 -20.43 -9.21
CA TRP A 416 10.59 -19.85 -9.16
C TRP A 416 10.55 -18.43 -8.61
N CYS A 417 9.43 -17.76 -8.83
CA CYS A 417 9.04 -16.58 -8.06
C CYS A 417 8.66 -17.02 -6.63
N PHE A 418 8.82 -16.13 -5.64
CA PHE A 418 8.48 -16.41 -4.25
C PHE A 418 7.02 -16.09 -3.91
N LEU A 419 6.51 -16.79 -2.91
CA LEU A 419 5.18 -16.61 -2.31
C LEU A 419 5.32 -16.05 -0.89
N ALA A 420 4.52 -15.04 -0.57
CA ALA A 420 4.44 -14.40 0.75
C ALA A 420 3.01 -13.85 0.98
N GLY A 421 2.80 -13.09 2.06
CA GLY A 421 1.52 -12.46 2.38
C GLY A 421 1.11 -11.33 1.45
N ASP A 422 2.10 -10.57 0.95
CA ASP A 422 1.95 -9.58 -0.13
C ASP A 422 2.51 -10.10 -1.46
N ASN A 423 1.84 -9.82 -2.58
CA ASN A 423 2.21 -10.37 -3.89
C ASN A 423 3.42 -9.67 -4.54
N ARG A 424 3.82 -8.49 -4.07
CA ARG A 424 4.97 -7.72 -4.55
C ARG A 424 6.30 -8.19 -3.95
N VAL A 425 6.34 -9.28 -3.18
CA VAL A 425 7.60 -9.85 -2.61
C VAL A 425 8.72 -10.07 -3.65
N ASN A 426 8.36 -10.22 -4.92
CA ASN A 426 9.30 -10.40 -6.05
C ASN A 426 9.72 -9.10 -6.72
N GLU A 427 9.16 -7.94 -6.33
CA GLU A 427 9.30 -6.66 -7.01
C GLU A 427 10.77 -6.23 -7.15
N GLN A 428 11.57 -6.41 -6.09
CA GLN A 428 13.02 -6.19 -6.09
C GLN A 428 13.76 -7.00 -5.00
N LEU A 429 15.06 -7.21 -5.14
CA LEU A 429 15.82 -8.21 -4.34
C LEU A 429 15.95 -7.86 -2.85
N ALA A 430 16.08 -6.59 -2.46
CA ALA A 430 16.13 -6.19 -1.05
C ALA A 430 14.82 -6.50 -0.31
N LEU A 431 13.68 -6.34 -0.99
CA LEU A 431 12.36 -6.70 -0.46
C LEU A 431 12.24 -8.22 -0.30
N GLY A 432 12.60 -9.00 -1.34
CA GLY A 432 12.64 -10.46 -1.26
C GLY A 432 13.56 -10.99 -0.16
N VAL A 433 14.71 -10.33 0.07
CA VAL A 433 15.58 -10.58 1.23
C VAL A 433 14.85 -10.28 2.53
N LEU A 434 14.28 -9.08 2.72
CA LEU A 434 13.61 -8.71 3.97
C LEU A 434 12.45 -9.64 4.33
N HIS A 435 11.57 -9.99 3.37
CA HIS A 435 10.53 -11.01 3.57
C HIS A 435 11.12 -12.38 3.98
N THR A 436 12.21 -12.81 3.34
CA THR A 436 12.89 -14.07 3.70
C THR A 436 13.40 -14.04 5.14
N LEU A 437 14.01 -12.92 5.57
CA LEU A 437 14.56 -12.77 6.91
C LEU A 437 13.46 -12.68 7.98
N THR A 438 12.37 -11.96 7.74
CA THR A 438 11.28 -11.90 8.73
C THR A 438 10.57 -13.25 8.91
N VAL A 439 10.40 -14.04 7.84
CA VAL A 439 9.87 -15.41 7.96
C VAL A 439 10.86 -16.36 8.67
N ARG A 440 12.17 -16.19 8.44
CA ARG A 440 13.21 -16.87 9.24
C ARG A 440 13.12 -16.53 10.73
N GLU A 441 12.83 -15.27 11.09
CA GLU A 441 12.69 -14.85 12.50
C GLU A 441 11.40 -15.37 13.14
N HIS A 442 10.27 -15.38 12.42
CA HIS A 442 9.03 -16.04 12.87
C HIS A 442 9.31 -17.51 13.20
N ASN A 443 9.89 -18.26 12.26
CA ASN A 443 10.19 -19.68 12.47
C ASN A 443 11.20 -19.91 13.61
N ARG A 444 12.15 -18.99 13.84
CA ARG A 444 13.06 -19.04 15.00
C ARG A 444 12.29 -18.87 16.31
N ILE A 445 11.47 -17.83 16.43
CA ILE A 445 10.74 -17.51 17.67
C ILE A 445 9.73 -18.62 17.98
N ALA A 446 8.97 -19.10 17.00
CA ALA A 446 8.05 -20.23 17.16
C ALA A 446 8.78 -21.51 17.65
N ALA A 447 9.93 -21.83 17.06
CA ALA A 447 10.70 -23.02 17.44
C ALA A 447 11.32 -22.92 18.85
N GLU A 448 11.65 -21.73 19.35
CA GLU A 448 12.08 -21.55 20.75
C GLU A 448 10.88 -21.53 21.71
N LEU A 449 9.76 -20.90 21.35
CA LEU A 449 8.53 -20.94 22.16
C LEU A 449 8.01 -22.36 22.35
N ALA A 450 8.09 -23.22 21.33
CA ALA A 450 7.72 -24.64 21.43
C ALA A 450 8.58 -25.43 22.43
N LYS A 451 9.81 -25.00 22.73
CA LYS A 451 10.67 -25.60 23.76
C LYS A 451 10.36 -25.06 25.16
N ILE A 452 9.96 -23.79 25.24
CA ILE A 452 9.64 -23.09 26.50
C ILE A 452 8.25 -23.50 27.00
N ASN A 453 7.30 -23.71 26.07
CA ASN A 453 5.92 -24.11 26.33
C ASN A 453 5.55 -25.39 25.53
N PRO A 454 6.02 -26.58 25.92
CA PRO A 454 5.82 -27.83 25.14
C PRO A 454 4.36 -28.29 24.99
N TYR A 455 3.42 -27.63 25.67
CA TYR A 455 1.98 -27.92 25.63
C TYR A 455 1.17 -26.96 24.75
N TRP A 456 1.81 -25.93 24.17
CA TRP A 456 1.13 -25.04 23.21
C TRP A 456 0.95 -25.75 21.86
N ASP A 457 -0.23 -25.58 21.26
CA ASP A 457 -0.58 -26.14 19.95
C ASP A 457 -0.09 -25.25 18.78
N ASP A 458 -0.32 -25.69 17.55
CA ASP A 458 0.09 -24.95 16.35
C ASP A 458 -0.48 -23.53 16.29
N GLU A 459 -1.76 -23.36 16.65
CA GLU A 459 -2.44 -22.06 16.61
C GLU A 459 -1.91 -21.11 17.69
N THR A 460 -1.68 -21.62 18.90
CA THR A 460 -1.11 -20.82 20.00
C THR A 460 0.32 -20.40 19.66
N LEU A 461 1.15 -21.32 19.18
CA LEU A 461 2.52 -21.02 18.72
C LEU A 461 2.51 -20.02 17.55
N TYR A 462 1.62 -20.20 16.58
CA TYR A 462 1.50 -19.30 15.43
C TYR A 462 1.09 -17.89 15.86
N GLN A 463 0.03 -17.74 16.67
CA GLN A 463 -0.52 -16.43 17.01
C GLN A 463 0.33 -15.67 18.03
N GLU A 464 0.94 -16.33 19.04
CA GLU A 464 1.90 -15.65 19.92
C GLU A 464 3.15 -15.20 19.13
N THR A 465 3.68 -16.04 18.24
CA THR A 465 4.81 -15.66 17.39
C THR A 465 4.44 -14.49 16.47
N ARG A 466 3.28 -14.53 15.82
CA ARG A 466 2.76 -13.43 14.99
C ARG A 466 2.55 -12.15 15.79
N HIS A 467 2.06 -12.26 17.02
CA HIS A 467 1.88 -11.13 17.94
C HIS A 467 3.22 -10.50 18.33
N ILE A 468 4.23 -11.30 18.66
CA ILE A 468 5.60 -10.83 18.91
C ILE A 468 6.18 -10.16 17.66
N ILE A 469 6.12 -10.81 16.49
CA ILE A 469 6.67 -10.26 15.24
C ILE A 469 6.03 -8.91 14.91
N ALA A 470 4.69 -8.79 14.98
CA ALA A 470 4.02 -7.50 14.77
C ALA A 470 4.54 -6.42 15.75
N ALA A 471 4.73 -6.75 17.02
CA ALA A 471 5.32 -5.83 18.01
C ALA A 471 6.78 -5.46 17.70
N LEU A 472 7.58 -6.36 17.14
CA LEU A 472 8.96 -6.07 16.71
C LEU A 472 9.00 -5.16 15.47
N ILE A 473 8.14 -5.38 14.46
CA ILE A 473 8.02 -4.50 13.29
C ILE A 473 7.52 -3.10 13.72
N GLN A 474 6.52 -3.02 14.61
CA GLN A 474 6.08 -1.76 15.21
C GLN A 474 7.21 -1.07 15.98
N HIS A 475 7.95 -1.80 16.83
CA HIS A 475 9.03 -1.22 17.61
C HIS A 475 10.15 -0.66 16.72
N ILE A 476 10.72 -1.45 15.80
CA ILE A 476 11.79 -1.00 14.89
C ILE A 476 11.35 0.22 14.08
N THR A 477 10.10 0.25 13.61
CA THR A 477 9.58 1.36 12.81
C THR A 477 9.52 2.67 13.59
N TYR A 478 9.06 2.67 14.84
CA TYR A 478 8.96 3.89 15.66
C TYR A 478 10.25 4.21 16.44
N ASN A 479 11.16 3.25 16.61
CA ASN A 479 12.41 3.39 17.36
C ASN A 479 13.62 3.72 16.48
N GLU A 480 13.68 3.22 15.25
CA GLU A 480 14.83 3.39 14.35
C GLU A 480 14.45 4.17 13.07
N PHE A 481 13.34 3.82 12.40
CA PHE A 481 12.98 4.38 11.09
C PHE A 481 12.37 5.79 11.18
N LEU A 482 11.26 5.97 11.90
CA LEU A 482 10.57 7.27 12.01
C LEU A 482 11.44 8.37 12.65
N PRO A 483 12.28 8.13 13.68
CA PRO A 483 13.22 9.14 14.18
C PRO A 483 14.22 9.59 13.12
N THR A 484 14.73 8.66 12.30
CA THR A 484 15.67 8.97 11.21
C THR A 484 14.98 9.78 10.09
N LEU A 485 13.72 9.47 9.78
CA LEU A 485 12.93 10.16 8.77
C LEU A 485 12.49 11.57 9.20
N LEU A 486 11.91 11.70 10.40
CA LEU A 486 11.19 12.89 10.87
C LEU A 486 12.00 13.77 11.84
N GLY A 487 13.00 13.21 12.54
CA GLY A 487 13.75 13.92 13.56
C GLY A 487 12.95 14.24 14.84
N ASP A 488 13.68 14.55 15.91
CA ASP A 488 13.11 14.69 17.26
C ASP A 488 11.94 15.66 17.38
N LYS A 489 11.98 16.79 16.66
CA LYS A 489 10.95 17.83 16.71
C LYS A 489 9.61 17.37 16.15
N LEU A 490 9.63 16.62 15.05
CA LEU A 490 8.40 16.11 14.43
C LEU A 490 7.91 14.84 15.12
N MET A 491 8.84 13.98 15.58
CA MET A 491 8.50 12.85 16.47
C MET A 491 7.77 13.30 17.75
N GLU A 492 8.10 14.50 18.26
CA GLU A 492 7.39 15.13 19.38
C GLU A 492 6.07 15.78 18.97
N LYS A 493 6.06 16.60 17.89
CA LYS A 493 4.86 17.26 17.34
C LYS A 493 3.70 16.29 17.08
N TYR A 494 4.01 15.07 16.64
CA TYR A 494 3.04 14.04 16.29
C TYR A 494 2.93 12.91 17.35
N ASP A 495 3.54 13.07 18.54
CA ASP A 495 3.48 12.10 19.65
C ASP A 495 3.83 10.66 19.22
N LEU A 496 4.87 10.55 18.40
CA LEU A 496 5.39 9.30 17.84
C LEU A 496 6.46 8.66 18.73
N LYS A 497 7.01 9.42 19.69
CA LYS A 497 8.01 8.91 20.64
C LYS A 497 7.42 7.75 21.46
N LEU A 498 8.24 6.71 21.64
CA LEU A 498 7.91 5.49 22.39
C LEU A 498 8.09 5.70 23.90
N LYS A 499 7.41 4.91 24.75
CA LYS A 499 7.69 4.96 26.20
C LYS A 499 8.96 4.15 26.50
N THR A 500 9.87 4.67 27.31
CA THR A 500 11.10 3.94 27.72
C THR A 500 10.86 2.88 28.80
N LYS A 501 9.72 2.96 29.50
CA LYS A 501 9.31 2.04 30.58
C LYS A 501 7.79 2.12 30.80
N GLY A 502 7.23 1.12 31.48
CA GLY A 502 5.80 1.08 31.75
C GLY A 502 4.97 0.79 30.50
N TYR A 503 3.75 1.35 30.46
CA TYR A 503 2.78 1.17 29.38
C TYR A 503 2.39 2.49 28.73
N SER A 504 1.82 2.39 27.54
CA SER A 504 1.09 3.46 26.87
C SER A 504 -0.39 3.47 27.27
N ASN A 505 -0.99 4.65 27.24
CA ASN A 505 -2.44 4.86 27.29
C ASN A 505 -2.90 5.71 26.09
N ASP A 506 -2.11 5.71 25.01
CA ASP A 506 -2.30 6.60 23.85
C ASP A 506 -3.41 6.10 22.89
N TYR A 507 -4.01 4.93 23.15
CA TYR A 507 -5.09 4.34 22.33
C TYR A 507 -6.44 5.05 22.54
N ASP A 508 -7.07 5.45 21.44
CA ASP A 508 -8.37 6.10 21.40
C ASP A 508 -9.26 5.49 20.30
N PRO A 509 -10.38 4.82 20.63
CA PRO A 509 -11.29 4.22 19.64
C PRO A 509 -12.05 5.25 18.78
N THR A 510 -11.91 6.55 19.03
CA THR A 510 -12.43 7.61 18.15
C THR A 510 -11.47 7.95 17.00
N VAL A 511 -10.18 7.60 17.10
CA VAL A 511 -9.20 7.76 16.02
C VAL A 511 -9.49 6.79 14.87
N ASP A 512 -9.55 7.30 13.64
CA ASP A 512 -9.60 6.52 12.41
C ASP A 512 -8.18 6.20 11.93
N ALA A 513 -7.78 4.93 12.10
CA ALA A 513 -6.48 4.40 11.71
C ALA A 513 -6.39 4.02 10.22
N THR A 514 -7.45 4.16 9.43
CA THR A 514 -7.42 3.82 7.99
C THR A 514 -6.31 4.61 7.28
N VAL A 515 -5.53 4.00 6.39
CA VAL A 515 -4.48 4.74 5.68
C VAL A 515 -5.10 5.78 4.73
N PRO A 516 -4.60 7.04 4.69
CA PRO A 516 -5.09 8.02 3.74
C PRO A 516 -4.61 7.78 2.30
N ALA A 517 -5.46 8.09 1.31
CA ALA A 517 -5.10 7.98 -0.10
C ALA A 517 -3.82 8.79 -0.44
N ALA A 518 -3.69 10.02 0.09
CA ALA A 518 -2.53 10.90 -0.12
C ALA A 518 -1.22 10.37 0.49
N PHE A 519 -1.28 9.40 1.40
CA PHE A 519 -0.10 8.72 1.94
C PHE A 519 0.42 7.70 0.92
N GLY A 520 -0.37 6.68 0.57
CA GLY A 520 0.03 5.60 -0.34
C GLY A 520 0.11 5.96 -1.84
N THR A 521 -0.42 7.11 -2.25
CA THR A 521 -0.30 7.62 -3.64
C THR A 521 0.78 8.67 -3.83
N ALA A 522 1.25 9.32 -2.76
CA ALA A 522 2.21 10.41 -2.85
C ALA A 522 3.18 10.42 -1.66
N ALA A 523 2.75 10.80 -0.46
CA ALA A 523 3.69 11.17 0.61
C ALA A 523 4.66 10.05 1.01
N PHE A 524 4.19 8.80 1.14
CA PHE A 524 5.07 7.68 1.52
C PHE A 524 5.89 7.14 0.34
N ARG A 525 5.61 7.60 -0.88
CA ARG A 525 6.42 7.33 -2.10
C ARG A 525 7.66 8.23 -2.22
N PHE A 526 8.04 8.95 -1.15
CA PHE A 526 9.29 9.69 -1.10
C PHE A 526 10.51 8.78 -1.31
N GLY A 527 10.43 7.51 -0.85
CA GLY A 527 11.51 6.53 -0.93
C GLY A 527 12.02 6.23 -2.36
N HIS A 528 11.26 6.58 -3.39
CA HIS A 528 11.68 6.46 -4.79
C HIS A 528 12.85 7.40 -5.16
N SER A 529 13.03 8.52 -4.46
CA SER A 529 14.22 9.40 -4.61
C SER A 529 15.49 8.76 -4.06
N LEU A 530 15.36 7.95 -3.00
CA LEU A 530 16.49 7.34 -2.28
C LEU A 530 17.12 6.15 -3.03
N LEU A 531 16.60 5.78 -4.21
CA LEU A 531 16.96 4.59 -4.96
C LEU A 531 18.26 4.77 -5.78
N PRO A 532 19.30 3.94 -5.55
CA PRO A 532 20.51 3.94 -6.35
C PRO A 532 20.35 3.09 -7.62
N ASP A 533 21.12 3.38 -8.68
CA ASP A 533 21.06 2.66 -9.96
C ASP A 533 21.29 1.14 -9.84
N ALA A 534 22.06 0.74 -8.83
CA ALA A 534 22.45 -0.64 -8.61
C ALA A 534 22.54 -0.97 -7.12
N MET A 535 22.11 -2.17 -6.75
CA MET A 535 22.31 -2.74 -5.42
C MET A 535 23.73 -3.33 -5.33
N GLU A 536 24.44 -3.03 -4.24
CA GLU A 536 25.74 -3.64 -3.95
C GLU A 536 25.62 -5.04 -3.33
N MET A 537 26.60 -5.89 -3.60
CA MET A 537 26.86 -7.13 -2.87
C MET A 537 28.20 -7.03 -2.14
N ARG A 538 28.25 -7.42 -0.87
CA ARG A 538 29.44 -7.32 -0.01
C ARG A 538 29.74 -8.62 0.72
N SER A 539 31.03 -8.96 0.81
CA SER A 539 31.49 -10.14 1.59
C SER A 539 31.32 -9.94 3.10
N VAL A 540 31.43 -11.02 3.87
CA VAL A 540 31.46 -11.03 5.36
C VAL A 540 32.51 -10.11 6.00
N SER A 541 33.44 -9.56 5.22
CA SER A 541 34.42 -8.53 5.63
C SER A 541 34.02 -7.09 5.22
N HIS A 542 32.75 -6.88 4.87
CA HIS A 542 32.15 -5.65 4.33
C HIS A 542 32.75 -5.11 3.01
N LYS A 543 33.70 -5.82 2.39
CA LYS A 543 34.28 -5.46 1.09
C LYS A 543 33.26 -5.69 -0.04
N LEU A 544 33.17 -4.73 -0.96
CA LEU A 544 32.40 -4.84 -2.21
C LEU A 544 32.91 -6.03 -3.03
N ILE A 545 32.00 -6.90 -3.47
CA ILE A 545 32.28 -8.07 -4.33
C ILE A 545 31.49 -8.06 -5.64
N GLY A 546 30.42 -7.26 -5.74
CA GLY A 546 29.65 -7.11 -6.96
C GLY A 546 28.61 -6.01 -6.86
N LYS A 547 27.95 -5.71 -7.99
CA LYS A 547 26.77 -4.86 -8.09
C LYS A 547 25.83 -5.46 -9.14
N LYS A 548 24.53 -5.17 -9.02
CA LYS A 548 23.51 -5.51 -10.03
C LYS A 548 22.57 -4.32 -10.22
N LYS A 549 22.24 -3.92 -11.45
CA LYS A 549 21.36 -2.76 -11.68
C LYS A 549 19.93 -3.07 -11.20
N LEU A 550 19.16 -2.05 -10.83
CA LEU A 550 17.75 -2.26 -10.47
C LEU A 550 16.97 -2.88 -11.65
N SER A 551 17.11 -2.34 -12.86
CA SER A 551 16.46 -2.87 -14.08
C SER A 551 16.76 -4.36 -14.36
N GLU A 552 17.90 -4.89 -13.89
CA GLU A 552 18.31 -6.29 -14.05
C GLU A 552 17.73 -7.23 -12.97
N MET A 553 17.05 -6.68 -11.95
CA MET A 553 16.49 -7.44 -10.82
C MET A 553 15.00 -7.18 -10.55
N LEU A 554 14.42 -6.12 -11.11
CA LEU A 554 13.00 -5.83 -10.92
C LEU A 554 12.16 -7.01 -11.43
N GLN A 555 11.24 -7.49 -10.60
CA GLN A 555 10.40 -8.69 -10.81
C GLN A 555 11.18 -9.99 -11.10
N GLN A 556 12.48 -10.05 -10.78
CA GLN A 556 13.40 -11.15 -11.11
C GLN A 556 14.23 -11.59 -9.88
N PRO A 557 13.61 -12.36 -8.94
CA PRO A 557 14.17 -12.66 -7.62
C PRO A 557 15.33 -13.69 -7.62
N TYR A 558 15.83 -14.07 -8.80
CA TYR A 558 16.56 -15.32 -9.03
C TYR A 558 17.98 -15.37 -8.47
N ASP A 559 18.55 -14.23 -8.08
CA ASP A 559 19.81 -14.19 -7.36
C ASP A 559 19.71 -14.84 -5.98
N LEU A 560 18.53 -14.87 -5.35
CA LEU A 560 18.36 -15.49 -4.02
C LEU A 560 18.40 -17.04 -4.07
N TYR A 561 18.48 -17.62 -5.27
CA TYR A 561 18.81 -19.03 -5.50
C TYR A 561 20.33 -19.29 -5.57
N GLN A 562 21.18 -18.28 -5.40
CA GLN A 562 22.63 -18.45 -5.27
C GLN A 562 23.06 -18.57 -3.79
N PRO A 563 23.87 -19.58 -3.41
CA PRO A 563 24.32 -19.74 -2.03
C PRO A 563 25.03 -18.50 -1.47
N GLY A 564 24.57 -18.01 -0.31
CA GLY A 564 25.16 -16.85 0.38
C GLY A 564 24.82 -15.47 -0.21
N TYR A 565 24.05 -15.38 -1.30
CA TYR A 565 23.70 -14.08 -1.90
C TYR A 565 22.76 -13.25 -1.02
N ILE A 566 21.91 -13.89 -0.21
CA ILE A 566 21.08 -13.20 0.80
C ILE A 566 21.96 -12.38 1.74
N ASP A 567 22.96 -13.01 2.37
CA ASP A 567 23.95 -12.32 3.22
C ASP A 567 24.71 -11.24 2.46
N ALA A 568 25.13 -11.52 1.22
CA ALA A 568 25.85 -10.55 0.40
C ALA A 568 25.02 -9.28 0.12
N TYR A 569 23.71 -9.43 -0.07
CA TYR A 569 22.77 -8.33 -0.26
C TYR A 569 22.40 -7.61 1.04
N ILE A 570 22.31 -8.31 2.19
CA ILE A 570 22.19 -7.65 3.52
C ILE A 570 23.42 -6.76 3.76
N LEU A 571 24.61 -7.33 3.59
CA LEU A 571 25.87 -6.61 3.77
C LEU A 571 26.05 -5.50 2.74
N GLY A 572 25.47 -5.65 1.55
CA GLY A 572 25.25 -4.59 0.56
C GLY A 572 24.44 -3.44 1.13
N MET A 573 23.16 -3.68 1.42
CA MET A 573 22.20 -2.69 1.95
C MET A 573 22.76 -1.87 3.12
N VAL A 574 23.34 -2.53 4.12
CA VAL A 574 23.82 -1.86 5.35
C VAL A 574 25.19 -1.17 5.17
N ASN A 575 25.80 -1.16 3.98
CA ASN A 575 27.07 -0.46 3.73
C ASN A 575 27.04 0.44 2.48
N GLN A 576 26.01 0.31 1.64
CA GLN A 576 25.75 1.20 0.52
C GLN A 576 25.00 2.46 1.01
N PRO A 577 25.40 3.68 0.61
CA PRO A 577 24.59 4.89 0.84
C PRO A 577 23.38 4.95 -0.09
N SER A 578 22.28 5.53 0.39
CA SER A 578 21.17 5.97 -0.46
C SER A 578 21.51 7.23 -1.27
N GLN A 579 20.73 7.48 -2.33
CA GLN A 579 20.65 8.79 -2.96
C GLN A 579 19.89 9.78 -2.05
N ALA A 580 19.96 11.07 -2.36
CA ALA A 580 19.36 12.15 -1.59
C ALA A 580 17.82 12.10 -1.58
N MET A 581 17.22 12.71 -0.55
CA MET A 581 15.82 13.11 -0.59
C MET A 581 15.78 14.46 -1.32
N ASP A 582 15.63 14.41 -2.64
CA ASP A 582 15.43 15.57 -3.50
C ASP A 582 14.56 15.20 -4.72
N GLY A 583 14.44 16.10 -5.69
CA GLY A 583 13.63 15.88 -6.89
C GLY A 583 14.16 14.80 -7.83
N SER A 584 15.41 14.33 -7.70
CA SER A 584 16.10 13.49 -8.68
C SER A 584 15.76 12.01 -8.54
N ILE A 585 15.62 11.31 -9.66
CA ILE A 585 15.23 9.89 -9.68
C ILE A 585 16.07 9.15 -10.73
N THR A 586 16.67 8.01 -10.37
CA THR A 586 17.51 7.21 -11.28
C THR A 586 16.75 6.74 -12.53
N HIS A 587 17.41 6.81 -13.70
CA HIS A 587 16.86 6.28 -14.96
C HIS A 587 16.52 4.79 -14.87
N GLN A 588 17.11 4.06 -13.93
CA GLN A 588 16.78 2.66 -13.68
C GLN A 588 15.31 2.44 -13.25
N VAL A 589 14.62 3.49 -12.79
CA VAL A 589 13.17 3.47 -12.53
C VAL A 589 12.37 4.54 -13.29
N THR A 590 12.98 5.59 -13.87
CA THR A 590 12.24 6.53 -14.76
C THR A 590 12.28 6.15 -16.25
N ASN A 591 13.17 5.26 -16.69
CA ASN A 591 13.21 4.75 -18.08
C ASN A 591 13.13 3.22 -18.18
N HIS A 592 13.49 2.50 -17.10
CA HIS A 592 13.72 1.04 -17.12
C HIS A 592 12.90 0.26 -16.06
N LEU A 593 11.85 0.85 -15.46
CA LEU A 593 11.01 0.18 -14.46
C LEU A 593 10.30 -1.05 -15.05
N PHE A 594 10.51 -2.23 -14.47
CA PHE A 594 9.95 -3.50 -14.96
C PHE A 594 10.25 -3.76 -16.45
N GLN A 595 11.45 -3.39 -16.92
CA GLN A 595 11.91 -3.73 -18.27
C GLN A 595 11.95 -5.25 -18.45
N GLU A 596 11.22 -5.75 -19.43
CA GLU A 596 11.31 -7.15 -19.87
C GLU A 596 12.70 -7.42 -20.47
N PRO A 597 13.32 -8.59 -20.24
CA PRO A 597 14.64 -8.92 -20.79
C PRO A 597 14.76 -8.89 -22.32
N SER A 598 13.63 -8.92 -23.04
CA SER A 598 13.52 -8.80 -24.50
C SER A 598 13.46 -7.35 -25.01
N LYS A 599 13.19 -6.37 -24.12
CA LYS A 599 12.99 -4.95 -24.46
C LYS A 599 14.20 -4.11 -24.05
N ARG A 600 14.31 -2.91 -24.61
CA ARG A 600 15.35 -1.90 -24.28
C ARG A 600 14.83 -0.76 -23.39
N PHE A 601 13.54 -0.78 -23.07
CA PHE A 601 12.82 0.20 -22.27
C PHE A 601 11.95 -0.51 -21.24
N GLY A 602 11.64 0.18 -20.14
CA GLY A 602 10.61 -0.19 -19.19
C GLY A 602 9.53 0.90 -19.10
N ARG A 603 8.88 0.98 -17.94
CA ARG A 603 7.98 2.07 -17.53
C ARG A 603 8.76 3.16 -16.78
N ASP A 604 8.05 4.23 -16.43
CA ASP A 604 8.55 5.36 -15.64
C ASP A 604 7.80 5.48 -14.31
N LEU A 605 8.49 5.28 -13.20
CA LEU A 605 7.94 5.31 -11.85
C LEU A 605 7.47 6.71 -11.43
N ALA A 606 8.19 7.77 -11.80
CA ALA A 606 7.82 9.15 -11.48
C ALA A 606 6.55 9.57 -12.25
N SER A 607 6.49 9.24 -13.54
CA SER A 607 5.27 9.36 -14.36
C SER A 607 4.09 8.60 -13.75
N ILE A 608 4.31 7.35 -13.31
CA ILE A 608 3.28 6.52 -12.68
C ILE A 608 2.80 7.14 -11.36
N ASN A 609 3.67 7.70 -10.53
CA ASN A 609 3.29 8.36 -9.27
C ASN A 609 2.38 9.57 -9.53
N ILE A 610 2.77 10.44 -10.47
CA ILE A 610 2.00 11.61 -10.89
C ILE A 610 0.63 11.19 -11.46
N ALA A 611 0.61 10.26 -12.41
CA ALA A 611 -0.63 9.77 -13.02
C ALA A 611 -1.55 9.08 -11.99
N ARG A 612 -1.00 8.29 -11.05
CA ARG A 612 -1.76 7.62 -9.98
C ARG A 612 -2.38 8.62 -9.01
N ALA A 613 -1.65 9.68 -8.61
CA ALA A 613 -2.20 10.75 -7.77
C ALA A 613 -3.37 11.47 -8.47
N ARG A 614 -3.23 11.81 -9.76
CA ARG A 614 -4.30 12.42 -10.58
C ARG A 614 -5.51 11.49 -10.75
N GLU A 615 -5.29 10.19 -11.01
CA GLU A 615 -6.36 9.18 -11.15
C GLU A 615 -7.08 8.89 -9.83
N HIS A 616 -6.41 9.04 -8.70
CA HIS A 616 -6.99 8.95 -7.35
C HIS A 616 -7.68 10.24 -6.91
N GLY A 617 -7.70 11.29 -7.72
CA GLY A 617 -8.30 12.58 -7.39
C GLY A 617 -7.60 13.27 -6.21
N VAL A 618 -6.28 13.09 -6.06
CA VAL A 618 -5.51 13.78 -5.02
C VAL A 618 -5.39 15.27 -5.40
N PRO A 619 -5.74 16.21 -4.50
CA PRO A 619 -5.56 17.64 -4.73
C PRO A 619 -4.10 18.05 -5.02
N GLY A 620 -3.92 19.20 -5.66
CA GLY A 620 -2.60 19.80 -5.90
C GLY A 620 -1.85 20.16 -4.61
N TYR A 621 -0.54 20.37 -4.74
CA TYR A 621 0.40 20.61 -3.63
C TYR A 621 -0.05 21.73 -2.67
N MET A 622 -0.56 22.86 -3.19
CA MET A 622 -1.07 23.99 -2.38
C MET A 622 -2.15 23.59 -1.37
N ALA A 623 -3.05 22.68 -1.74
CA ALA A 623 -4.12 22.24 -0.86
C ALA A 623 -3.58 21.51 0.40
N PHE A 624 -2.46 20.79 0.26
CA PHE A 624 -1.79 20.12 1.36
C PHE A 624 -0.89 21.05 2.17
N ARG A 625 -0.26 22.07 1.56
CA ARG A 625 0.37 23.17 2.33
C ARG A 625 -0.61 23.79 3.31
N LYS A 626 -1.82 24.13 2.82
CA LYS A 626 -2.91 24.68 3.64
C LYS A 626 -3.41 23.72 4.72
N LEU A 627 -3.55 22.43 4.44
CA LEU A 627 -3.87 21.40 5.45
C LEU A 627 -2.84 21.39 6.60
N CYS A 628 -1.57 21.55 6.25
CA CYS A 628 -0.45 21.45 7.17
C CYS A 628 -0.13 22.75 7.94
N GLY A 629 -0.93 23.81 7.73
CA GLY A 629 -0.75 25.11 8.37
C GLY A 629 0.45 25.90 7.84
N LEU A 630 0.82 25.68 6.57
CA LEU A 630 1.88 26.40 5.87
C LEU A 630 1.30 27.52 4.99
N ASP A 631 2.10 28.56 4.76
CA ASP A 631 1.71 29.68 3.90
C ASP A 631 1.47 29.27 2.44
N ASP A 632 0.55 29.97 1.81
CA ASP A 632 -0.05 29.69 0.50
C ASP A 632 0.74 30.40 -0.62
N MET A 633 1.29 29.64 -1.58
CA MET A 633 2.13 30.19 -2.66
C MET A 633 1.27 30.56 -3.86
N ARG A 634 1.14 31.85 -4.15
CA ARG A 634 0.18 32.41 -5.12
C ARG A 634 0.84 32.86 -6.41
N SER A 635 2.17 32.89 -6.42
CA SER A 635 3.04 33.18 -7.52
C SER A 635 4.22 32.19 -7.51
N TRP A 636 4.96 32.13 -8.61
CA TRP A 636 6.22 31.38 -8.69
C TRP A 636 7.29 31.96 -7.75
N ASP A 637 7.23 33.28 -7.48
CA ASP A 637 8.17 33.96 -6.59
C ASP A 637 8.01 33.57 -5.11
N ASP A 638 6.79 33.19 -4.69
CA ASP A 638 6.54 32.65 -3.35
C ASP A 638 7.19 31.27 -3.14
N MET A 639 7.66 30.61 -4.21
CA MET A 639 8.26 29.27 -4.16
C MET A 639 9.79 29.27 -3.97
N TRP A 640 10.47 30.40 -4.23
CA TRP A 640 11.89 30.53 -3.97
C TRP A 640 12.19 30.31 -2.47
N ASN A 641 13.34 29.71 -2.16
CA ASN A 641 13.73 29.31 -0.79
C ASN A 641 12.88 28.19 -0.15
N HIS A 642 11.86 27.66 -0.84
CA HIS A 642 11.11 26.46 -0.41
C HIS A 642 11.34 25.24 -1.32
N LEU A 643 11.69 25.49 -2.58
CA LEU A 643 12.12 24.51 -3.58
C LEU A 643 13.47 24.94 -4.19
N PRO A 644 14.26 24.02 -4.76
CA PRO A 644 15.41 24.36 -5.60
C PRO A 644 15.03 25.27 -6.76
N ASN A 645 15.90 26.24 -7.09
CA ASN A 645 15.55 27.28 -8.07
C ASN A 645 15.25 26.69 -9.46
N ASP A 646 15.96 25.66 -9.88
CA ASP A 646 15.72 25.03 -11.18
C ASP A 646 14.41 24.23 -11.20
N THR A 647 14.01 23.59 -10.09
CA THR A 647 12.67 23.01 -9.92
C THR A 647 11.56 24.06 -10.09
N VAL A 648 11.70 25.24 -9.47
CA VAL A 648 10.72 26.34 -9.63
C VAL A 648 10.66 26.83 -11.07
N ARG A 649 11.82 26.98 -11.74
CA ARG A 649 11.89 27.32 -13.17
C ARG A 649 11.18 26.26 -14.03
N HIS A 650 11.38 24.98 -13.74
CA HIS A 650 10.74 23.91 -14.49
C HIS A 650 9.22 23.90 -14.27
N TYR A 651 8.73 24.11 -13.05
CA TYR A 651 7.29 24.26 -12.81
C TYR A 651 6.67 25.46 -13.53
N LEU A 652 7.35 26.62 -13.55
CA LEU A 652 6.96 27.82 -14.30
C LEU A 652 6.80 27.56 -15.81
N HIS A 653 7.56 26.62 -16.40
CA HIS A 653 7.44 26.25 -17.82
C HIS A 653 6.40 25.14 -18.09
N LEU A 654 6.01 24.37 -17.07
CA LEU A 654 5.16 23.18 -17.21
C LEU A 654 3.70 23.39 -16.79
N TYR A 655 3.44 24.24 -15.79
CA TYR A 655 2.13 24.39 -15.17
C TYR A 655 1.64 25.85 -15.25
N SER A 656 0.34 26.04 -15.50
CA SER A 656 -0.26 27.38 -15.61
C SER A 656 -0.29 28.16 -14.28
N HIS A 657 -0.29 27.47 -13.13
CA HIS A 657 -0.35 28.09 -11.80
C HIS A 657 0.25 27.17 -10.71
N PRO A 658 0.82 27.70 -9.59
CA PRO A 658 1.32 26.86 -8.49
C PRO A 658 0.31 25.91 -7.84
N ASP A 659 -0.99 26.23 -7.90
CA ASP A 659 -2.11 25.35 -7.50
C ASP A 659 -2.09 24.00 -8.25
N ASP A 660 -1.56 23.99 -9.47
CA ASP A 660 -1.69 22.87 -10.40
C ASP A 660 -0.59 21.81 -10.26
N ILE A 661 0.45 22.08 -9.47
CA ILE A 661 1.57 21.15 -9.26
C ILE A 661 1.11 19.89 -8.52
N ASP A 662 1.54 18.72 -9.00
CA ASP A 662 1.21 17.43 -8.39
C ASP A 662 1.90 17.22 -7.04
N LEU A 663 1.13 16.78 -6.04
CA LEU A 663 1.60 16.60 -4.65
C LEU A 663 2.89 15.78 -4.54
N TRP A 664 3.02 14.69 -5.31
CA TRP A 664 4.23 13.85 -5.26
C TRP A 664 5.47 14.59 -5.76
N SER A 665 5.36 15.25 -6.92
CA SER A 665 6.47 15.96 -7.56
C SER A 665 7.02 17.07 -6.66
N ALA A 666 6.13 17.91 -6.11
CA ALA A 666 6.53 18.98 -5.22
C ALA A 666 7.08 18.46 -3.88
N GLY A 667 6.46 17.44 -3.29
CA GLY A 667 6.81 16.96 -1.96
C GLY A 667 8.16 16.23 -1.84
N VAL A 668 8.66 15.62 -2.92
CA VAL A 668 10.06 15.14 -2.99
C VAL A 668 11.05 16.29 -3.22
N SER A 669 10.58 17.39 -3.82
CA SER A 669 11.41 18.55 -4.16
C SER A 669 11.46 19.62 -3.06
N GLU A 670 10.64 19.53 -2.02
CA GLU A 670 10.66 20.44 -0.86
C GLU A 670 12.00 20.36 -0.11
N PHE A 671 12.57 21.53 0.24
CA PHE A 671 13.74 21.54 1.13
C PHE A 671 13.41 20.88 2.49
N PRO A 672 14.29 19.99 3.01
CA PRO A 672 14.01 19.27 4.26
C PRO A 672 13.76 20.17 5.47
N THR A 673 12.79 19.78 6.30
CA THR A 673 12.49 20.43 7.58
C THR A 673 13.70 20.29 8.52
N PRO A 674 14.18 21.32 9.23
CA PRO A 674 15.39 21.25 10.04
C PRO A 674 15.45 20.10 11.06
N GLY A 675 16.22 19.06 10.74
CA GLY A 675 16.38 17.83 11.53
C GLY A 675 15.66 16.59 10.98
N SER A 676 14.86 16.74 9.91
CA SER A 676 14.19 15.68 9.16
C SER A 676 14.86 15.47 7.80
N MET A 677 14.62 14.32 7.16
CA MET A 677 14.89 14.10 5.74
C MET A 677 13.83 14.74 4.83
N LEU A 678 12.65 15.09 5.34
CA LEU A 678 11.46 15.41 4.55
C LEU A 678 11.11 16.90 4.54
N GLY A 679 10.59 17.35 3.41
CA GLY A 679 9.86 18.61 3.30
C GLY A 679 8.67 18.72 4.26
N PRO A 680 8.21 19.94 4.60
CA PRO A 680 7.19 20.15 5.62
C PRO A 680 5.81 19.58 5.28
N VAL A 681 5.43 19.43 4.00
CA VAL A 681 4.15 18.79 3.61
C VAL A 681 4.23 17.27 3.74
N PHE A 682 5.29 16.63 3.26
CA PHE A 682 5.46 15.18 3.43
C PHE A 682 5.64 14.79 4.90
N SER A 683 6.45 15.54 5.65
CA SER A 683 6.57 15.47 7.11
C SER A 683 5.21 15.49 7.82
N CYS A 684 4.31 16.36 7.36
CA CYS A 684 2.97 16.52 7.91
C CYS A 684 2.05 15.35 7.58
N ILE A 685 1.96 14.92 6.32
CA ILE A 685 1.08 13.80 5.91
C ILE A 685 1.54 12.49 6.58
N ILE A 686 2.84 12.25 6.63
CA ILE A 686 3.43 11.06 7.26
C ILE A 686 3.24 11.11 8.79
N GLY A 687 3.55 12.23 9.45
CA GLY A 687 3.37 12.39 10.89
C GLY A 687 1.92 12.22 11.34
N LEU A 688 0.96 12.81 10.61
CA LEU A 688 -0.48 12.62 10.85
C LEU A 688 -0.93 11.18 10.64
N THR A 689 -0.34 10.47 9.67
CA THR A 689 -0.69 9.07 9.38
C THR A 689 -0.16 8.15 10.49
N PHE A 690 1.14 8.16 10.78
CA PHE A 690 1.70 7.32 11.85
C PHE A 690 1.14 7.67 13.24
N SER A 691 0.78 8.94 13.52
CA SER A 691 0.07 9.27 14.76
C SER A 691 -1.32 8.60 14.84
N ALA A 692 -2.03 8.46 13.72
CA ALA A 692 -3.30 7.75 13.68
C ALA A 692 -3.11 6.23 13.79
N LEU A 693 -2.05 5.68 13.18
CA LEU A 693 -1.70 4.26 13.28
C LEU A 693 -1.37 3.85 14.73
N LYS A 694 -0.53 4.63 15.44
CA LYS A 694 -0.18 4.38 16.84
C LYS A 694 -1.41 4.46 17.77
N LYS A 695 -2.31 5.43 17.55
CA LYS A 695 -3.39 5.78 18.48
C LYS A 695 -4.73 5.10 18.18
N GLY A 696 -4.99 4.71 16.94
CA GLY A 696 -6.20 3.96 16.56
C GLY A 696 -6.02 2.44 16.54
N ASP A 697 -4.80 1.92 16.78
CA ASP A 697 -4.53 0.48 16.88
C ASP A 697 -4.71 -0.03 18.33
N ARG A 698 -5.80 -0.78 18.56
CA ARG A 698 -6.06 -1.45 19.85
C ARG A 698 -4.94 -2.40 20.23
N PHE A 699 -4.32 -3.03 19.24
CA PHE A 699 -3.24 -4.00 19.41
C PHE A 699 -1.85 -3.35 19.37
N TRP A 700 -1.74 -2.01 19.46
CA TRP A 700 -0.45 -1.31 19.58
C TRP A 700 0.34 -1.86 20.77
N TYR A 701 1.58 -2.28 20.53
CA TYR A 701 2.27 -3.18 21.46
C TYR A 701 2.44 -2.63 22.89
N GLU A 702 2.55 -1.30 23.08
CA GLU A 702 2.73 -0.70 24.41
C GLU A 702 1.43 -0.58 25.24
N ASN A 703 0.25 -0.90 24.69
CA ASN A 703 -1.05 -0.70 25.37
C ASN A 703 -1.22 -1.59 26.62
N GLN A 704 -1.84 -1.04 27.68
CA GLN A 704 -2.21 -1.79 28.90
C GLN A 704 -3.70 -2.15 28.99
N GLY A 705 -4.01 -3.12 29.86
CA GLY A 705 -5.37 -3.44 30.29
C GLY A 705 -6.19 -4.28 29.29
N MET A 706 -5.59 -4.70 28.18
CA MET A 706 -6.27 -5.46 27.13
C MET A 706 -5.83 -6.93 27.15
N ARG A 707 -6.63 -7.85 26.59
CA ARG A 707 -6.22 -9.27 26.47
C ARG A 707 -4.98 -9.47 25.58
N SER A 708 -4.71 -8.51 24.70
CA SER A 708 -3.54 -8.38 23.83
C SER A 708 -2.35 -7.66 24.48
N SER A 709 -2.46 -7.15 25.72
CA SER A 709 -1.34 -6.46 26.36
C SER A 709 -0.21 -7.44 26.69
N PHE A 710 1.00 -7.13 26.22
CA PHE A 710 2.23 -7.77 26.71
C PHE A 710 2.46 -7.43 28.18
N THR A 711 3.16 -8.29 28.92
CA THR A 711 3.59 -7.95 30.29
C THR A 711 4.71 -6.91 30.27
N LEU A 712 4.94 -6.20 31.38
CA LEU A 712 6.09 -5.28 31.51
C LEU A 712 7.44 -5.97 31.25
N GLY A 713 7.56 -7.25 31.58
CA GLY A 713 8.75 -8.04 31.27
C GLY A 713 8.93 -8.24 29.77
N GLN A 714 7.88 -8.72 29.08
CA GLN A 714 7.83 -8.88 27.62
C GLN A 714 8.12 -7.56 26.88
N LEU A 715 7.51 -6.45 27.30
CA LEU A 715 7.78 -5.12 26.76
C LEU A 715 9.24 -4.69 26.95
N THR A 716 9.88 -5.07 28.05
CA THR A 716 11.31 -4.79 28.28
C THR A 716 12.19 -5.61 27.34
N GLN A 717 11.74 -6.79 26.87
CA GLN A 717 12.45 -7.57 25.85
C GLN A 717 12.22 -7.01 24.43
N ILE A 718 11.02 -6.51 24.13
CA ILE A 718 10.70 -5.86 22.84
C ILE A 718 11.51 -4.56 22.69
N ARG A 719 11.51 -3.68 23.71
CA ARG A 719 12.13 -2.34 23.70
C ARG A 719 13.66 -2.30 23.58
N LYS A 720 14.34 -3.45 23.59
CA LYS A 720 15.81 -3.57 23.40
C LYS A 720 16.20 -4.20 22.06
N TYR A 721 15.21 -4.64 21.29
CA TYR A 721 15.41 -5.37 20.04
C TYR A 721 15.58 -4.39 18.87
N THR A 722 16.49 -4.68 17.93
CA THR A 722 16.79 -3.78 16.81
C THR A 722 16.78 -4.52 15.47
N LEU A 723 16.70 -3.79 14.37
CA LEU A 723 16.87 -4.34 13.03
C LEU A 723 18.21 -5.08 12.90
N SER A 724 19.30 -4.53 13.43
CA SER A 724 20.60 -5.21 13.43
C SER A 724 20.60 -6.54 14.17
N ARG A 725 19.84 -6.67 15.27
CA ARG A 725 19.61 -7.97 15.93
C ARG A 725 18.82 -8.92 15.02
N MET A 726 17.72 -8.48 14.40
CA MET A 726 16.96 -9.31 13.47
C MET A 726 17.83 -9.86 12.33
N LEU A 727 18.65 -9.00 11.71
CA LEU A 727 19.58 -9.39 10.66
C LEU A 727 20.62 -10.41 11.16
N CYS A 728 21.19 -10.21 12.36
CA CYS A 728 22.11 -11.17 12.98
C CYS A 728 21.48 -12.53 13.31
N ASN A 729 20.19 -12.58 13.66
CA ASN A 729 19.49 -13.83 13.95
C ASN A 729 19.16 -14.62 12.66
N THR A 730 18.89 -13.91 11.57
CA THR A 730 18.25 -14.45 10.36
C THR A 730 19.21 -14.69 9.19
N ALA A 731 20.28 -13.90 9.07
CA ALA A 731 21.39 -14.13 8.14
C ALA A 731 22.18 -15.41 8.47
N ASP A 732 22.98 -15.89 7.52
CA ASP A 732 23.67 -17.18 7.64
C ASP A 732 25.08 -17.07 8.26
N ASN A 733 25.87 -16.07 7.87
CA ASN A 733 27.30 -15.93 8.18
C ASN A 733 27.74 -14.48 8.49
N ILE A 734 26.83 -13.58 8.87
CA ILE A 734 27.18 -12.20 9.25
C ILE A 734 27.92 -12.20 10.60
N ILE A 735 29.18 -11.76 10.59
CA ILE A 735 30.05 -11.71 11.79
C ILE A 735 29.84 -10.39 12.56
N THR A 736 29.80 -9.28 11.81
CA THR A 736 29.67 -7.90 12.33
C THR A 736 28.62 -7.09 11.60
N ILE A 737 27.94 -6.21 12.32
CA ILE A 737 26.99 -5.22 11.81
C ILE A 737 27.02 -3.98 12.70
N GLN A 738 26.67 -2.81 12.18
CA GLN A 738 26.51 -1.61 13.00
C GLN A 738 25.30 -1.69 13.95
N GLN A 739 25.27 -0.84 14.98
CA GLN A 739 24.21 -0.84 16.00
C GLN A 739 22.81 -0.61 15.40
N ASN A 740 22.67 0.39 14.51
CA ASN A 740 21.48 0.68 13.72
C ASN A 740 21.78 0.43 12.23
N ALA A 741 21.12 -0.58 11.64
CA ALA A 741 21.34 -1.00 10.26
C ALA A 741 20.84 0.01 9.20
N LEU A 742 19.88 0.87 9.54
CA LEU A 742 19.33 1.91 8.65
C LEU A 742 20.33 3.06 8.42
N LEU A 743 21.32 3.19 9.30
CA LEU A 743 22.40 4.17 9.20
C LEU A 743 23.68 3.50 8.70
N LEU A 744 24.55 4.28 8.04
CA LEU A 744 25.87 3.83 7.64
C LEU A 744 26.75 3.55 8.88
N PRO A 745 27.73 2.62 8.78
CA PRO A 745 28.66 2.35 9.86
C PRO A 745 29.61 3.53 10.07
N ASP A 746 29.69 4.02 11.31
CA ASP A 746 30.60 5.08 11.76
C ASP A 746 31.33 4.64 13.03
N TYR A 747 32.61 4.95 13.16
CA TYR A 747 33.45 4.37 14.23
C TYR A 747 33.15 4.91 15.63
N GLU A 748 32.47 6.06 15.76
CA GLU A 748 32.08 6.65 17.04
C GLU A 748 30.56 6.53 17.27
N LYS A 749 29.77 6.86 16.26
CA LYS A 749 28.32 7.11 16.36
C LYS A 749 27.45 5.91 16.00
N ASN A 750 27.96 4.98 15.19
CA ASN A 750 27.24 3.77 14.78
C ASN A 750 28.24 2.61 14.55
N PRO A 751 29.00 2.20 15.57
CA PRO A 751 30.12 1.30 15.42
C PRO A 751 29.68 -0.10 14.99
N ARG A 752 30.48 -0.75 14.14
CA ARG A 752 30.29 -2.18 13.82
C ARG A 752 30.63 -3.01 15.06
N VAL A 753 29.64 -3.77 15.53
CA VAL A 753 29.74 -4.71 16.65
C VAL A 753 29.59 -6.14 16.13
N THR A 754 30.02 -7.14 16.90
CA THR A 754 29.76 -8.54 16.54
C THR A 754 28.30 -8.90 16.77
N CYS A 755 27.77 -9.88 16.03
CA CYS A 755 26.41 -10.40 16.25
C CYS A 755 26.18 -11.06 17.64
N LYS A 756 27.24 -11.21 18.45
CA LYS A 756 27.20 -11.67 19.84
C LYS A 756 27.30 -10.52 20.87
N SER A 757 27.33 -9.27 20.41
CA SER A 757 27.47 -8.08 21.26
C SER A 757 26.22 -7.80 22.09
N LYS A 758 26.43 -7.43 23.37
CA LYS A 758 25.37 -6.95 24.27
C LYS A 758 24.77 -5.60 23.85
N GLN A 759 25.38 -4.90 22.88
CA GLN A 759 24.90 -3.62 22.35
C GLN A 759 23.74 -3.78 21.34
N ILE A 760 23.52 -4.99 20.83
CA ILE A 760 22.36 -5.37 20.00
C ILE A 760 21.74 -6.65 20.59
N PRO A 761 21.13 -6.60 21.79
CA PRO A 761 20.74 -7.80 22.54
C PRO A 761 19.59 -8.57 21.88
N ASP A 762 19.60 -9.90 21.99
CA ASP A 762 18.49 -10.76 21.51
C ASP A 762 17.32 -10.79 22.50
N LEU A 763 16.13 -11.10 22.00
CA LEU A 763 14.89 -11.25 22.75
C LEU A 763 15.03 -12.38 23.79
N ASP A 764 14.66 -12.13 25.05
CA ASP A 764 14.58 -13.20 26.07
C ASP A 764 13.16 -13.79 26.07
N LEU A 765 13.00 -14.94 25.45
CA LEU A 765 11.70 -15.60 25.31
C LEU A 765 11.21 -16.29 26.60
N GLN A 766 12.02 -16.37 27.67
CA GLN A 766 11.53 -16.89 28.96
C GLN A 766 10.41 -16.03 29.55
N TYR A 767 10.30 -14.76 29.14
CA TYR A 767 9.18 -13.87 29.48
C TYR A 767 7.85 -14.24 28.79
N TRP A 768 7.85 -15.24 27.91
CA TRP A 768 6.66 -15.88 27.33
C TRP A 768 6.42 -17.30 27.87
N LYS A 769 7.13 -17.73 28.92
CA LYS A 769 6.77 -19.00 29.57
C LYS A 769 5.38 -18.89 30.21
N ASP A 770 4.52 -19.83 29.88
CA ASP A 770 3.20 -19.98 30.51
C ASP A 770 3.36 -20.54 31.94
N ALA A 771 2.87 -19.78 32.91
CA ALA A 771 2.96 -20.10 34.34
C ALA A 771 1.61 -20.53 34.96
N GLU A 772 0.53 -20.57 34.17
CA GLU A 772 -0.76 -21.08 34.65
C GLU A 772 -0.88 -22.58 34.39
N TYR A 773 -0.31 -23.08 33.29
CA TYR A 773 -0.32 -24.50 32.95
C TYR A 773 0.67 -25.36 33.77
N ASP A 774 1.71 -24.78 34.40
CA ASP A 774 2.56 -25.45 35.42
C ASP A 774 1.74 -26.01 36.62
N LYS A 775 0.46 -25.63 36.76
CA LYS A 775 -0.46 -26.08 37.83
C LYS A 775 -1.40 -27.20 37.41
N VAL A 776 -1.44 -27.59 36.14
CA VAL A 776 -2.24 -28.73 35.68
C VAL A 776 -1.46 -30.01 36.02
N PRO A 777 -2.01 -30.93 36.84
CA PRO A 777 -1.30 -32.17 37.16
C PRO A 777 -1.02 -32.97 35.90
N VAL A 778 0.23 -33.39 35.71
CA VAL A 778 0.61 -34.35 34.67
C VAL A 778 -0.25 -35.61 34.85
N PRO A 779 -0.99 -36.08 33.82
CA PRO A 779 -1.71 -37.35 33.90
C PRO A 779 -0.71 -38.48 34.17
N THR A 780 -0.80 -39.08 35.36
CA THR A 780 0.13 -40.13 35.78
C THR A 780 -0.04 -41.36 34.90
N GLU A 781 1.05 -41.84 34.28
CA GLU A 781 1.08 -42.98 33.36
C GLU A 781 0.82 -44.33 34.07
N THR A 782 -0.40 -44.55 34.54
CA THR A 782 -0.88 -45.84 35.07
C THR A 782 -2.30 -46.12 34.56
N GLY A 783 -2.46 -46.21 33.24
CA GLY A 783 -3.74 -46.50 32.59
C GLY A 783 -3.56 -47.15 31.21
N ASN A 784 -3.77 -48.46 31.12
CA ASN A 784 -3.71 -49.20 29.85
C ASN A 784 -4.87 -48.80 28.92
N TYR A 785 -4.66 -47.83 28.05
CA TYR A 785 -5.58 -47.49 26.97
C TYR A 785 -5.07 -48.03 25.63
N ASN A 786 -5.67 -49.15 25.20
CA ASN A 786 -5.47 -49.70 23.86
C ASN A 786 -5.85 -48.66 22.79
N LYS A 787 -5.04 -48.53 21.74
CA LYS A 787 -5.39 -47.74 20.55
C LYS A 787 -6.71 -48.25 19.94
N PRO A 788 -7.74 -47.42 19.77
CA PRO A 788 -8.89 -47.77 18.95
C PRO A 788 -8.46 -47.90 17.48
N SER A 789 -8.79 -49.02 16.86
CA SER A 789 -8.67 -49.18 15.40
C SER A 789 -9.86 -48.51 14.71
N TYR A 790 -9.63 -47.82 13.59
CA TYR A 790 -10.71 -47.29 12.75
C TYR A 790 -11.33 -48.43 11.94
N SER A 791 -12.52 -48.91 12.34
CA SER A 791 -13.28 -49.91 11.56
C SER A 791 -14.79 -49.90 11.83
N THR A 792 -15.52 -49.19 10.97
CA THR A 792 -16.85 -49.55 10.40
C THR A 792 -18.10 -49.75 11.29
N LEU A 793 -19.26 -49.58 10.64
CA LEU A 793 -20.65 -49.86 11.07
C LEU A 793 -21.27 -48.83 12.04
N VAL A 794 -22.38 -48.11 11.81
CA VAL A 794 -23.59 -48.13 10.91
C VAL A 794 -24.89 -48.39 11.70
N THR A 795 -25.88 -47.52 11.48
CA THR A 795 -27.30 -47.55 11.93
C THR A 795 -27.61 -47.84 13.41
N ASN A 796 -28.10 -46.83 14.13
CA ASN A 796 -29.55 -46.65 14.34
C ASN A 796 -29.85 -45.33 15.08
N ALA A 797 -30.98 -44.69 14.77
CA ALA A 797 -31.41 -43.45 15.41
C ALA A 797 -32.93 -43.42 15.60
N PRO A 798 -33.41 -42.93 16.76
CA PRO A 798 -34.75 -42.34 16.87
C PRO A 798 -34.67 -40.81 17.02
N THR A 799 -35.30 -40.14 16.08
CA THR A 799 -35.85 -38.77 16.11
C THR A 799 -36.09 -38.10 17.48
N THR A 800 -35.74 -36.82 17.60
CA THR A 800 -36.73 -35.71 17.45
C THR A 800 -36.10 -34.32 17.24
N GLU A 801 -36.60 -33.64 16.20
CA GLU A 801 -36.66 -32.18 15.94
C GLU A 801 -35.39 -31.29 15.94
N THR A 802 -35.43 -30.22 15.13
CA THR A 802 -34.24 -29.55 14.60
C THR A 802 -34.42 -28.05 14.36
N ALA A 803 -33.34 -27.29 14.56
CA ALA A 803 -33.15 -25.94 14.00
C ALA A 803 -31.70 -25.85 13.50
N PRO A 804 -31.45 -25.73 12.18
CA PRO A 804 -30.11 -25.98 11.62
C PRO A 804 -29.19 -24.77 11.57
N ILE A 805 -27.94 -24.95 12.00
CA ILE A 805 -26.82 -24.09 11.60
C ILE A 805 -26.21 -24.69 10.32
N GLY A 806 -26.51 -24.04 9.18
CA GLY A 806 -26.12 -24.56 7.86
C GLY A 806 -24.67 -24.25 7.47
N LEU A 807 -23.75 -25.16 7.79
CA LEU A 807 -22.50 -25.32 7.03
C LEU A 807 -22.82 -26.10 5.74
N TYR A 808 -22.44 -25.56 4.58
CA TYR A 808 -22.54 -26.28 3.29
C TYR A 808 -21.19 -26.90 2.90
N PRO A 809 -21.19 -28.10 2.29
CA PRO A 809 -19.97 -28.86 1.99
C PRO A 809 -19.31 -28.44 0.66
N PRO A 810 -18.07 -28.88 0.39
CA PRO A 810 -17.50 -28.85 -0.96
C PRO A 810 -18.25 -29.80 -1.91
N GLU A 811 -18.36 -29.42 -3.18
CA GLU A 811 -18.99 -30.23 -4.23
C GLU A 811 -18.04 -31.33 -4.74
N THR A 812 -18.62 -32.45 -5.20
CA THR A 812 -17.89 -33.62 -5.73
C THR A 812 -17.54 -33.46 -7.22
N PRO A 813 -16.40 -33.99 -7.71
CA PRO A 813 -16.14 -34.13 -9.15
C PRO A 813 -17.16 -35.03 -9.86
N ASP A 814 -17.37 -34.82 -11.17
CA ASP A 814 -18.13 -35.72 -12.05
C ASP A 814 -17.21 -36.79 -12.64
N ASP A 815 -17.58 -38.07 -12.50
CA ASP A 815 -16.78 -39.22 -12.95
C ASP A 815 -16.97 -39.49 -14.45
N ARG A 816 -15.93 -39.27 -15.27
CA ARG A 816 -15.99 -39.67 -16.70
C ARG A 816 -14.67 -39.88 -17.48
N TYR A 817 -13.71 -40.63 -16.93
CA TYR A 817 -12.71 -41.34 -17.75
C TYR A 817 -12.43 -42.75 -17.15
N PRO A 818 -12.15 -43.79 -17.98
CA PRO A 818 -12.14 -45.19 -17.53
C PRO A 818 -10.79 -45.65 -16.96
N ASP A 819 -10.86 -46.68 -16.11
CA ASP A 819 -9.73 -47.42 -15.52
C ASP A 819 -8.94 -48.24 -16.57
N LEU A 820 -7.62 -48.24 -16.44
CA LEU A 820 -6.69 -49.15 -17.13
C LEU A 820 -5.51 -49.55 -16.22
N THR A 821 -5.82 -50.12 -15.07
CA THR A 821 -4.85 -50.86 -14.25
C THR A 821 -4.46 -52.20 -14.88
N THR A 822 -3.17 -52.47 -15.10
CA THR A 822 -2.49 -53.78 -14.90
C THR A 822 -0.99 -53.72 -15.25
N ALA A 823 -0.26 -54.80 -14.89
CA ALA A 823 1.12 -55.12 -15.28
C ALA A 823 2.27 -54.34 -14.60
N SER A 824 2.65 -54.80 -13.40
CA SER A 824 4.08 -54.99 -13.10
C SER A 824 4.56 -56.27 -13.80
N PRO A 825 5.86 -56.38 -14.15
CA PRO A 825 6.61 -57.44 -13.46
C PRO A 825 8.07 -57.12 -13.11
N GLN A 826 8.44 -57.64 -11.93
CA GLN A 826 9.73 -58.29 -11.61
C GLN A 826 11.02 -57.46 -11.47
N GLN A 827 11.91 -58.04 -10.66
CA GLN A 827 13.27 -57.61 -10.38
C GLN A 827 14.22 -58.29 -11.35
N GLU A 828 15.37 -57.69 -11.63
CA GLU A 828 16.61 -58.49 -11.67
C GLU A 828 17.82 -57.69 -11.16
N THR A 829 18.84 -58.41 -10.72
CA THR A 829 19.99 -57.86 -9.98
C THR A 829 21.29 -57.95 -10.77
N THR A 830 22.21 -57.01 -10.57
CA THR A 830 23.64 -57.29 -10.80
C THR A 830 24.53 -56.48 -9.84
N LYS A 831 25.74 -57.00 -9.57
CA LYS A 831 26.72 -56.46 -8.61
C LYS A 831 28.03 -56.09 -9.32
N ALA A 832 28.61 -54.93 -9.00
CA ALA A 832 30.05 -54.63 -8.87
C ALA A 832 30.19 -53.12 -8.57
N SER A 833 30.96 -52.57 -7.63
CA SER A 833 32.26 -52.88 -6.98
C SER A 833 33.49 -52.75 -7.87
N TYR A 834 34.29 -51.67 -7.72
CA TYR A 834 35.73 -51.70 -7.37
C TYR A 834 36.32 -50.27 -7.19
N GLU A 835 37.63 -50.13 -6.99
CA GLU A 835 38.24 -49.08 -6.15
C GLU A 835 39.01 -47.92 -6.84
N VAL A 836 38.88 -46.74 -6.21
CA VAL A 836 39.94 -45.77 -5.80
C VAL A 836 41.39 -45.96 -6.29
N LYS A 837 42.00 -44.92 -6.91
CA LYS A 837 43.26 -44.22 -6.44
C LYS A 837 43.87 -43.19 -7.41
N LYS A 838 44.19 -41.98 -6.86
CA LYS A 838 45.35 -41.09 -7.18
C LYS A 838 45.40 -40.48 -8.61
N THR A 839 46.19 -39.46 -8.99
CA THR A 839 47.28 -38.58 -8.43
C THR A 839 47.40 -37.33 -9.37
N THR A 840 48.01 -36.15 -9.10
CA THR A 840 48.38 -35.34 -7.90
C THR A 840 49.15 -34.05 -8.36
N THR A 841 49.10 -32.93 -7.59
CA THR A 841 49.89 -31.66 -7.75
C THR A 841 49.62 -30.81 -9.02
N MET A 842 50.04 -29.54 -9.21
CA MET A 842 50.99 -28.62 -8.51
C MET A 842 50.41 -27.19 -8.30
N ALA A 843 51.17 -26.34 -7.60
CA ALA A 843 50.97 -24.87 -7.42
C ALA A 843 52.36 -24.18 -7.51
N PRO A 844 52.57 -22.92 -7.07
CA PRO A 844 52.02 -21.63 -7.53
C PRO A 844 53.12 -20.65 -8.01
N TYR A 845 52.76 -19.46 -8.53
CA TYR A 845 53.65 -18.27 -8.58
C TYR A 845 52.84 -16.96 -8.57
N GLY A 846 53.49 -15.81 -8.30
CA GLY A 846 52.86 -14.49 -8.34
C GLY A 846 53.75 -13.31 -7.94
N VAL A 847 53.11 -12.17 -7.65
CA VAL A 847 53.65 -10.92 -7.06
C VAL A 847 54.57 -10.05 -7.95
N LYS A 848 54.08 -8.85 -8.34
CA LYS A 848 54.66 -7.53 -7.96
C LYS A 848 53.84 -6.32 -8.47
N LYS A 849 53.82 -5.25 -7.67
CA LYS A 849 53.58 -3.84 -8.09
C LYS A 849 54.94 -3.12 -8.16
N PRO A 850 55.07 -1.99 -8.90
CA PRO A 850 54.89 -0.64 -8.32
C PRO A 850 54.05 0.26 -9.28
N THR A 851 53.94 1.60 -9.22
CA THR A 851 54.54 2.63 -8.35
C THR A 851 53.50 3.68 -7.84
N THR A 852 53.56 4.94 -8.29
CA THR A 852 52.89 6.16 -7.77
C THR A 852 52.81 7.27 -8.83
N ALA A 853 52.17 8.40 -8.48
CA ALA A 853 52.04 9.68 -9.20
C ALA A 853 51.00 9.72 -10.35
N GLY A 854 50.30 10.83 -10.60
CA GLY A 854 50.25 12.10 -9.85
C GLY A 854 49.15 13.02 -10.40
N TYR A 855 48.52 13.85 -9.56
CA TYR A 855 47.48 14.80 -9.98
C TYR A 855 48.05 16.21 -10.07
N GLU A 856 48.15 16.74 -11.29
CA GLU A 856 48.09 18.18 -11.57
C GLU A 856 47.06 18.36 -12.71
N GLY A 857 46.32 19.47 -12.68
CA GLY A 857 45.28 19.75 -13.66
C GLY A 857 45.51 21.11 -14.32
N GLN A 858 45.04 21.26 -15.55
CA GLN A 858 44.89 22.55 -16.21
C GLN A 858 43.72 22.57 -17.19
N THR A 859 43.37 23.75 -17.66
CA THR A 859 42.06 24.13 -18.19
C THR A 859 41.98 24.22 -19.72
N ALA A 860 40.74 24.42 -20.21
CA ALA A 860 40.35 25.05 -21.48
C ALA A 860 40.29 24.15 -22.73
N PRO A 861 39.62 24.58 -23.83
CA PRO A 861 38.63 25.67 -23.97
C PRO A 861 37.30 25.23 -24.64
N PHE A 862 36.36 26.18 -24.75
CA PHE A 862 35.31 26.13 -25.79
C PHE A 862 35.93 26.18 -27.20
N ILE A 863 35.29 25.55 -28.18
CA ILE A 863 35.41 25.89 -29.60
C ILE A 863 33.99 26.06 -30.16
N ASP A 864 33.79 27.16 -30.89
CA ASP A 864 32.59 27.45 -31.67
C ASP A 864 32.87 27.15 -33.15
N SER A 865 31.90 26.56 -33.85
CA SER A 865 31.93 26.39 -35.30
C SER A 865 30.52 26.09 -35.84
N GLY A 866 29.75 27.13 -36.16
CA GLY A 866 28.54 26.98 -36.97
C GLY A 866 28.86 26.53 -38.41
N TYR A 867 27.92 25.84 -39.06
CA TYR A 867 28.00 25.52 -40.49
C TYR A 867 26.59 25.41 -41.08
N GLU A 868 26.35 26.08 -42.22
CA GLU A 868 25.08 26.04 -42.94
C GLU A 868 25.02 24.89 -43.98
N PRO A 869 23.83 24.42 -44.39
CA PRO A 869 23.68 23.17 -45.16
C PRO A 869 23.74 23.36 -46.69
N PRO A 870 24.35 22.40 -47.43
CA PRO A 870 24.15 22.22 -48.87
C PRO A 870 22.88 21.40 -49.20
N PRO A 871 22.40 21.40 -50.46
CA PRO A 871 20.98 21.18 -50.77
C PRO A 871 20.58 19.74 -51.17
N ALA A 872 19.28 19.55 -51.41
CA ALA A 872 18.66 18.29 -51.83
C ALA A 872 19.09 17.82 -53.24
N GLY A 873 19.10 16.50 -53.43
CA GLY A 873 19.33 15.78 -54.68
C GLY A 873 18.59 14.44 -54.68
N GLU A 874 18.40 13.83 -55.86
CA GLU A 874 17.38 12.80 -56.07
C GLU A 874 17.82 11.33 -55.82
N ASN A 875 16.84 10.42 -55.87
CA ASN A 875 16.93 8.98 -55.57
C ASN A 875 17.96 8.19 -56.41
N PRO A 876 18.32 6.99 -55.93
CA PRO A 876 17.84 5.80 -56.64
C PRO A 876 17.17 4.75 -55.75
N LYS A 877 16.19 4.03 -56.31
CA LYS A 877 15.66 2.77 -55.73
C LYS A 877 16.64 1.61 -55.98
N PRO A 878 16.65 0.62 -55.07
CA PRO A 878 16.52 -0.78 -55.49
C PRO A 878 15.27 -1.45 -54.89
N GLU A 879 14.98 -2.67 -55.35
CA GLU A 879 13.77 -3.43 -55.02
C GLU A 879 14.08 -4.63 -54.10
N GLY A 880 13.03 -5.19 -53.48
CA GLY A 880 12.98 -6.63 -53.20
C GLY A 880 13.00 -7.10 -51.74
N PHE A 881 11.84 -7.04 -51.05
CA PHE A 881 11.38 -8.17 -50.23
C PHE A 881 9.86 -8.17 -50.00
N ASP A 882 9.26 -6.99 -49.70
CA ASP A 882 7.90 -6.91 -49.13
C ASP A 882 6.75 -7.33 -50.06
N GLN A 883 6.95 -7.27 -51.39
CA GLN A 883 5.90 -7.57 -52.37
C GLN A 883 5.46 -9.05 -52.35
N VAL A 884 6.27 -9.95 -51.80
CA VAL A 884 5.95 -11.40 -51.70
C VAL A 884 4.96 -11.66 -50.56
N ILE A 885 5.11 -11.00 -49.42
CA ILE A 885 4.24 -11.18 -48.24
C ILE A 885 2.84 -10.62 -48.52
N TYR A 886 2.74 -9.46 -49.18
CA TYR A 886 1.46 -8.82 -49.49
C TYR A 886 0.56 -9.68 -50.39
N ASN A 887 1.16 -10.41 -51.34
CA ASN A 887 0.42 -11.26 -52.28
C ASN A 887 -0.01 -12.60 -51.67
N LEU A 888 0.63 -13.07 -50.59
CA LEU A 888 0.31 -14.34 -49.92
C LEU A 888 -1.00 -14.30 -49.11
N PHE A 889 -1.43 -13.13 -48.64
CA PHE A 889 -2.61 -13.00 -47.77
C PHE A 889 -3.94 -12.78 -48.51
N ASN A 890 -3.90 -12.41 -49.80
CA ASN A 890 -5.09 -11.97 -50.56
C ASN A 890 -5.63 -12.95 -51.62
N ASP A 891 -4.99 -14.11 -51.86
CA ASP A 891 -5.61 -15.15 -52.71
C ASP A 891 -6.63 -15.99 -51.90
N SER A 892 -7.90 -15.93 -52.33
CA SER A 892 -9.00 -16.64 -51.71
C SER A 892 -8.91 -18.18 -51.83
N LYS A 893 -8.08 -18.72 -52.72
CA LYS A 893 -7.93 -20.17 -52.94
C LYS A 893 -7.12 -20.91 -51.88
N ASN A 894 -6.26 -20.23 -51.11
CA ASN A 894 -5.42 -20.90 -50.10
C ASN A 894 -6.10 -21.05 -48.72
N LYS A 895 -7.18 -20.31 -48.42
CA LYS A 895 -7.88 -20.39 -47.13
C LYS A 895 -8.46 -21.79 -46.84
N SER A 896 -8.82 -22.56 -47.86
CA SER A 896 -9.38 -23.91 -47.72
C SER A 896 -8.34 -24.99 -47.43
N GLN A 897 -7.05 -24.80 -47.76
CA GLN A 897 -5.98 -25.75 -47.39
C GLN A 897 -5.46 -25.51 -45.97
N PHE A 898 -5.45 -24.26 -45.50
CA PHE A 898 -4.95 -23.93 -44.16
C PHE A 898 -5.82 -24.51 -43.02
N ILE A 899 -7.12 -24.72 -43.28
CA ILE A 899 -8.07 -25.28 -42.31
C ILE A 899 -7.84 -26.80 -42.09
N VAL A 900 -7.40 -27.54 -43.11
CA VAL A 900 -7.19 -29.00 -43.04
C VAL A 900 -6.01 -29.35 -42.13
N HIS A 901 -4.93 -28.56 -42.16
CA HIS A 901 -3.71 -28.86 -41.39
C HIS A 901 -3.85 -28.64 -39.86
N LEU A 902 -4.85 -27.86 -39.44
CA LEU A 902 -5.10 -27.58 -38.01
C LEU A 902 -5.84 -28.73 -37.31
N THR A 903 -6.63 -29.53 -38.01
CA THR A 903 -7.35 -30.69 -37.45
C THR A 903 -6.43 -31.84 -37.05
N ASP A 904 -5.41 -32.16 -37.86
CA ASP A 904 -4.46 -33.25 -37.55
C ASP A 904 -3.55 -32.93 -36.35
N SER A 905 -3.33 -31.64 -36.07
CA SER A 905 -2.47 -31.17 -34.97
C SER A 905 -3.13 -31.22 -33.59
N LEU A 906 -4.44 -31.53 -33.50
CA LEU A 906 -5.23 -31.46 -32.26
C LEU A 906 -5.87 -32.80 -31.83
N GLY A 907 -5.65 -33.90 -32.57
CA GLY A 907 -5.89 -35.26 -32.07
C GLY A 907 -7.35 -35.64 -31.78
N ILE A 908 -8.33 -34.93 -32.34
CA ILE A 908 -9.76 -35.22 -32.11
C ILE A 908 -10.20 -36.38 -33.01
N TYR A 909 -10.31 -37.58 -32.44
CA TYR A 909 -10.86 -38.74 -33.14
C TYR A 909 -12.34 -38.54 -33.50
N HIS A 910 -12.67 -38.68 -34.77
CA HIS A 910 -14.06 -38.81 -35.22
C HIS A 910 -14.70 -40.07 -34.63
N ASN A 911 -15.90 -39.92 -34.08
CA ASN A 911 -16.87 -41.00 -33.98
C ASN A 911 -18.20 -40.58 -34.63
N LYS A 912 -19.01 -41.57 -35.00
CA LYS A 912 -20.02 -41.43 -36.06
C LYS A 912 -21.30 -40.66 -35.64
N ILE A 913 -21.78 -39.85 -36.59
CA ILE A 913 -23.18 -39.74 -37.04
C ILE A 913 -24.24 -39.53 -35.94
N ASP A 914 -24.86 -38.34 -35.92
CA ASP A 914 -26.14 -38.24 -36.62
C ASP A 914 -26.44 -36.84 -37.17
N ASN A 915 -27.31 -36.78 -38.17
CA ASN A 915 -27.55 -35.62 -39.02
C ASN A 915 -29.02 -35.16 -38.86
N HIS A 916 -29.30 -34.05 -38.18
CA HIS A 916 -30.44 -33.18 -38.51
C HIS A 916 -30.53 -31.86 -37.70
N ARG A 917 -31.01 -30.82 -38.39
CA ARG A 917 -31.54 -29.53 -37.87
C ARG A 917 -30.58 -28.65 -37.06
N TYR A 918 -29.88 -27.77 -37.76
CA TYR A 918 -29.76 -26.35 -37.38
C TYR A 918 -29.66 -25.46 -38.62
N GLU A 919 -30.81 -25.21 -39.24
CA GLU A 919 -31.04 -23.94 -39.95
C GLU A 919 -31.52 -22.90 -38.91
N ASP A 920 -31.51 -21.62 -39.28
CA ASP A 920 -31.93 -20.47 -38.44
C ASP A 920 -31.17 -20.25 -37.11
N LYS A 921 -29.92 -19.76 -37.20
CA LYS A 921 -29.53 -18.40 -36.74
C LYS A 921 -28.02 -18.11 -36.85
N ALA A 922 -27.49 -18.10 -38.07
CA ALA A 922 -26.13 -17.66 -38.36
C ALA A 922 -26.02 -16.13 -38.56
N VAL A 923 -26.38 -15.32 -37.54
CA VAL A 923 -26.13 -13.87 -37.52
C VAL A 923 -25.65 -13.42 -36.15
N LYS A 924 -24.34 -13.55 -35.90
CA LYS A 924 -23.55 -12.73 -34.96
C LYS A 924 -22.07 -13.09 -35.05
N LEU A 925 -21.28 -12.20 -35.65
CA LEU A 925 -19.86 -11.87 -35.35
C LEU A 925 -19.30 -10.97 -36.45
N GLU A 926 -19.73 -9.71 -36.42
CA GLU A 926 -18.78 -8.59 -36.26
C GLU A 926 -18.92 -8.12 -34.81
#